data_AF-A0A1E3NJS7-F1
#
_entry.id   AF-A0A1E3NJS7-F1
#
_cell.length_a   1.000
_cell.length_b   1.000
_cell.length_c   1.000
_cell.angle_alpha   90.00
_cell.angle_beta   90.00
_cell.angle_gamma   90.00
#
_symmetry.space_group_name_H-M   'P 1'
#
loop_
_entity.id
_entity.type
_entity.pdbx_description
1 polymer ?
#
loop_
_entity_poly.entity_id
_entity_poly.type
_entity_poly.pdbx_seq_one_letter_code
_entity_poly.pdbx_strand_id
1 'polypeptide(L)'
;MTKDTDPDLRFMALNDLEKEMTNSSVNVSCNQILAYSEILLKCLDDEFSEVRTQSLKCFESVSFILGQDILPLIRELSKKKPKKISITSTIYTMALHNILKNLPPNEELYTSVVGILLPELLENKRRFFTEIDYIEILNDIATYIGNSMTKKQISDTLSFLNDAAFNADTIIAKKSILACNVLVKNIDDDLTISAFIDNLAEMYERSKNSIEGKITFLSIFAAAVSGNPGLMSNHITQIWDFLVQCLQINEIQKIDDDYEAQQKFDMLRLESMKVLVKVFTFCKGESVDTLVVDALSICQLFVSYNPYKAGEANFEEDDESLNDDEAESEYTDDDYSDYQQDDDDDDNDDFSWKLRVESFSLLTSIIQNFPIKLPLIFKYNFNSLLNRLTKETNKVVLTALVETLAYIFESSSSEGVYYSLLSSKTMAETTTGRRFSDVSMQTDEDPYTVLLGQSNQVCDYVAEFTEKNQTVAIERMDLTLKLLAKLTIALGGLDPKYIQLYVVSLNKVWTSLVGTPEAFCFFSALLKYDSLESFGNGLPCLIEYLKFCLSNDTNHRLVIDGLNLVNEIFDKHLSECPSRQEIMAQLVNSFTGQLLEKISNKTLSTEIRLQSLSAIVSLSCKISMETDKKHQILEMFTQTISTEVLAYNTLNAIAKVVKASKILDAVTSGWVKTILDYALEYLSMSEFNNASLKVIKEFSQAQLLDLEDGQRILYYLGKLHSEKMSSSSNCVDIGIIMAQVLKRVNVANDLKLTVSIVVDLCAYDKVDDVLPALMSQLLKQNSEENLTQLIQQFGKTTDFKISKMLAVLTVVSQNDISIGNILENLKNGRDLYFSLIFLNQVSKSIDLNIGLEPFLMLFSSQKQNIVNMSVKTVSTIVSKHSAKYLREFLNYLRQTTFLTPSSKCLALILNNIHVTNEEAGEILQIIVEIEKGLTIKVEENTGYENVASCLSNLIVEYGLLESILSILAESQPSISNLAITIGSTPKFTFTNETFLEETSLQLLVRYAEQTTSNYIFSNSLMFKEAGISNLNLFMSKKANIAISLMTKMIPNIMESEIKANKEYIRTQFIGPYKHKIDDGLNYRKQIFESIYYLFKTLEDNKSLVFLCNVKWALYFNKFFECGIKDDQSIASVCLLTTLKLFEREPYIFGQDIGDVDIFEGFITRNRKALSKKIADNAVKQDIEKQNNLIKMIIRFLKKTDLLIENNKLVLGGNQRSTWKAFINEVRSKFPIFNAED
;
A
#
# COMPACT_ATOMS: atom_id res chain seq x y z
N MET A 1 -60.19 -1.91 -16.14
CA MET A 1 -59.55 -1.66 -14.83
C MET A 1 -59.16 -0.20 -14.64
N THR A 2 -58.60 0.52 -15.61
CA THR A 2 -58.40 2.00 -15.52
C THR A 2 -59.66 2.87 -15.43
N LYS A 3 -60.84 2.25 -15.42
CA LYS A 3 -62.16 2.89 -15.25
C LYS A 3 -62.87 2.42 -13.99
N ASP A 4 -62.20 1.61 -13.18
CA ASP A 4 -62.77 1.14 -11.92
C ASP A 4 -62.79 2.29 -10.92
N THR A 5 -63.89 2.44 -10.18
CA THR A 5 -64.06 3.55 -9.24
C THR A 5 -63.15 3.40 -8.02
N ASP A 6 -62.74 2.17 -7.69
CA ASP A 6 -61.94 1.88 -6.50
C ASP A 6 -60.44 2.13 -6.72
N PRO A 7 -59.81 3.08 -6.00
CA PRO A 7 -58.38 3.39 -6.13
C PRO A 7 -57.46 2.26 -5.65
N ASP A 8 -57.85 1.48 -4.65
CA ASP A 8 -57.00 0.41 -4.10
C ASP A 8 -56.82 -0.71 -5.12
N LEU A 9 -57.89 -1.05 -5.84
CA LEU A 9 -57.83 -2.02 -6.94
C LEU A 9 -56.97 -1.53 -8.11
N ARG A 10 -56.98 -0.22 -8.41
CA ARG A 10 -56.10 0.36 -9.44
C ARG A 10 -54.64 0.33 -8.99
N PHE A 11 -54.36 0.64 -7.72
CA PHE A 11 -53.01 0.55 -7.14
C PHE A 11 -52.48 -0.89 -7.12
N MET A 12 -53.27 -1.86 -6.60
CA MET A 12 -52.88 -3.27 -6.56
C MET A 12 -52.60 -3.82 -7.97
N ALA A 13 -53.43 -3.47 -8.95
CA ALA A 13 -53.21 -3.88 -10.34
C ALA A 13 -51.90 -3.33 -10.93
N LEU A 14 -51.52 -2.09 -10.60
CA LEU A 14 -50.24 -1.52 -11.04
C LEU A 14 -49.05 -2.15 -10.32
N ASN A 15 -49.18 -2.47 -9.03
CA ASN A 15 -48.15 -3.18 -8.26
C ASN A 15 -47.93 -4.61 -8.76
N ASP A 16 -49.01 -5.32 -9.10
CA ASP A 16 -48.91 -6.65 -9.71
C ASP A 16 -48.30 -6.57 -11.12
N LEU A 17 -48.68 -5.56 -11.91
CA LEU A 17 -48.08 -5.30 -13.23
C LEU A 17 -46.57 -5.01 -13.13
N GLU A 18 -46.15 -4.19 -12.17
CA GLU A 18 -44.73 -3.91 -11.93
C GLU A 18 -43.95 -5.20 -11.63
N LYS A 19 -44.45 -6.02 -10.70
CA LYS A 19 -43.85 -7.31 -10.34
C LYS A 19 -43.77 -8.28 -11.52
N GLU A 20 -44.83 -8.37 -12.33
CA GLU A 20 -44.80 -9.20 -13.54
C GLU A 20 -43.79 -8.69 -14.57
N MET A 21 -43.69 -7.38 -14.76
CA MET A 21 -42.76 -6.78 -15.72
C MET A 21 -41.29 -6.92 -15.29
N THR A 22 -41.00 -6.99 -14.00
CA THR A 22 -39.64 -7.26 -13.49
C THR A 22 -39.18 -8.72 -13.68
N ASN A 23 -40.10 -9.67 -13.90
CA ASN A 23 -39.76 -11.08 -14.11
C ASN A 23 -39.38 -11.35 -15.58
N SER A 24 -38.12 -11.69 -15.84
CA SER A 24 -37.55 -11.91 -17.18
C SER A 24 -38.08 -13.12 -17.98
N SER A 25 -39.16 -13.76 -17.52
CA SER A 25 -39.74 -14.98 -18.09
C SER A 25 -41.06 -14.77 -18.85
N VAL A 26 -41.57 -13.54 -18.93
CA VAL A 26 -42.87 -13.25 -19.53
C VAL A 26 -42.74 -12.94 -21.03
N ASN A 27 -43.26 -13.84 -21.88
CA ASN A 27 -43.43 -13.60 -23.33
C ASN A 27 -44.63 -12.67 -23.59
N VAL A 28 -44.52 -11.38 -23.31
CA VAL A 28 -45.55 -10.37 -23.65
C VAL A 28 -45.37 -9.95 -25.11
N SER A 29 -46.46 -9.91 -25.89
CA SER A 29 -46.40 -9.44 -27.29
C SER A 29 -46.29 -7.91 -27.39
N CYS A 30 -45.56 -7.36 -28.38
CA CYS A 30 -45.40 -5.90 -28.57
C CYS A 30 -46.72 -5.12 -28.56
N ASN A 31 -47.79 -5.70 -29.12
CA ASN A 31 -49.12 -5.08 -29.15
C ASN A 31 -49.77 -4.94 -27.75
N GLN A 32 -49.50 -5.88 -26.84
CA GLN A 32 -49.99 -5.81 -25.45
C GLN A 32 -49.20 -4.76 -24.65
N ILE A 33 -47.90 -4.64 -24.90
CA ILE A 33 -47.05 -3.67 -24.19
C ILE A 33 -47.37 -2.23 -24.62
N LEU A 34 -47.64 -2.00 -25.91
CA LEU A 34 -48.14 -0.70 -26.38
C LEU A 34 -49.47 -0.32 -25.72
N ALA A 35 -50.40 -1.28 -25.56
CA ALA A 35 -51.65 -1.04 -24.84
C ALA A 35 -51.41 -0.73 -23.34
N TYR A 36 -50.41 -1.35 -22.72
CA TYR A 36 -50.01 -1.02 -21.35
C TYR A 36 -49.42 0.39 -21.22
N SER A 37 -48.63 0.83 -22.19
CA SER A 37 -48.08 2.19 -22.20
C SER A 37 -49.17 3.26 -22.24
N GLU A 38 -50.24 3.06 -23.03
CA GLU A 38 -51.41 3.94 -23.07
C GLU A 38 -52.20 3.93 -21.75
N ILE A 39 -52.19 2.80 -21.04
CA ILE A 39 -52.83 2.65 -19.73
C ILE A 39 -52.05 3.43 -18.66
N LEU A 40 -50.72 3.25 -18.60
CA LEU A 40 -49.85 3.98 -17.68
C LEU A 40 -49.95 5.49 -17.91
N LEU A 41 -49.98 5.93 -19.17
CA LEU A 41 -50.20 7.34 -19.52
C LEU A 41 -51.51 7.93 -18.99
N LYS A 42 -52.58 7.11 -18.92
CA LYS A 42 -53.86 7.53 -18.34
C LYS A 42 -53.82 7.52 -16.82
N CYS A 43 -53.12 6.57 -16.21
CA CYS A 43 -52.96 6.48 -14.76
C CYS A 43 -52.10 7.62 -14.18
N LEU A 44 -51.24 8.25 -14.97
CA LEU A 44 -50.57 9.50 -14.57
C LEU A 44 -51.56 10.66 -14.33
N ASP A 45 -52.74 10.61 -14.95
CA ASP A 45 -53.82 11.60 -14.81
C ASP A 45 -54.88 11.16 -13.78
N ASP A 46 -54.63 10.10 -12.99
CA ASP A 46 -55.57 9.59 -12.00
C ASP A 46 -55.83 10.63 -10.90
N GLU A 47 -57.04 10.65 -10.33
CA GLU A 47 -57.41 11.58 -9.27
C GLU A 47 -56.61 11.33 -7.97
N PHE A 48 -56.22 10.08 -7.72
CA PHE A 48 -55.52 9.66 -6.49
C PHE A 48 -53.99 9.65 -6.65
N SER A 49 -53.28 10.26 -5.70
CA SER A 49 -51.81 10.38 -5.73
C SER A 49 -51.07 9.04 -5.67
N GLU A 50 -51.57 8.08 -4.92
CA GLU A 50 -50.94 6.76 -4.75
C GLU A 50 -50.92 5.97 -6.06
N VAL A 51 -52.03 6.00 -6.81
CA VAL A 51 -52.14 5.38 -8.14
C VAL A 51 -51.19 6.06 -9.14
N ARG A 52 -51.09 7.40 -9.09
CA ARG A 52 -50.16 8.17 -9.90
C ARG A 52 -48.70 7.79 -9.63
N THR A 53 -48.29 7.74 -8.36
CA THR A 53 -46.92 7.36 -7.95
C THR A 53 -46.59 5.91 -8.31
N GLN A 54 -47.54 4.98 -8.13
CA GLN A 54 -47.33 3.58 -8.52
C GLN A 54 -47.24 3.41 -10.04
N SER A 55 -48.01 4.20 -10.80
CA SER A 55 -47.87 4.26 -12.26
C SER A 55 -46.51 4.80 -12.70
N LEU A 56 -45.92 5.74 -11.94
CA LEU A 56 -44.59 6.29 -12.20
C LEU A 56 -43.49 5.21 -12.11
N LYS A 57 -43.54 4.38 -11.06
CA LYS A 57 -42.60 3.25 -10.86
C LYS A 57 -42.62 2.27 -12.02
N CYS A 58 -43.81 1.99 -12.57
CA CYS A 58 -43.95 1.09 -13.71
C CYS A 58 -43.18 1.55 -14.97
N PHE A 59 -42.89 2.85 -15.13
CA PHE A 59 -42.11 3.35 -16.28
C PHE A 59 -40.64 2.93 -16.26
N GLU A 60 -40.08 2.58 -15.09
CA GLU A 60 -38.71 2.08 -14.96
C GLU A 60 -38.56 0.75 -15.71
N SER A 61 -39.43 -0.22 -15.41
CA SER A 61 -39.43 -1.56 -16.02
C SER A 61 -39.86 -1.56 -17.49
N VAL A 62 -40.77 -0.67 -17.87
CA VAL A 62 -41.34 -0.62 -19.25
C VAL A 62 -40.31 -0.17 -20.29
N SER A 63 -39.39 0.71 -19.93
CA SER A 63 -38.37 1.26 -20.82
C SER A 63 -37.46 0.17 -21.43
N PHE A 64 -37.02 -0.78 -20.61
CA PHE A 64 -36.14 -1.88 -21.03
C PHE A 64 -36.86 -2.88 -21.95
N ILE A 65 -38.14 -3.14 -21.68
CA ILE A 65 -38.94 -4.15 -22.39
C ILE A 65 -39.36 -3.64 -23.78
N LEU A 66 -39.73 -2.36 -23.91
CA LEU A 66 -40.21 -1.79 -25.17
C LEU A 66 -39.11 -1.53 -26.21
N GLY A 67 -37.85 -1.39 -25.80
CA GLY A 67 -36.75 -1.16 -26.76
C GLY A 67 -37.00 0.04 -27.68
N GLN A 68 -37.08 -0.18 -29.00
CA GLN A 68 -37.36 0.88 -29.98
C GLN A 68 -38.82 1.33 -30.02
N ASP A 69 -39.77 0.49 -29.58
CA ASP A 69 -41.21 0.78 -29.60
C ASP A 69 -41.62 1.80 -28.52
N ILE A 70 -40.67 2.27 -27.69
CA ILE A 70 -40.87 3.35 -26.70
C ILE A 70 -40.99 4.74 -27.35
N LEU A 71 -40.52 4.93 -28.59
CA LEU A 71 -40.47 6.24 -29.25
C LEU A 71 -41.84 6.96 -29.37
N PRO A 72 -42.96 6.28 -29.68
CA PRO A 72 -44.29 6.91 -29.68
C PRO A 72 -44.70 7.41 -28.29
N LEU A 73 -44.38 6.65 -27.24
CA LEU A 73 -44.68 7.00 -25.84
C LEU A 73 -43.92 8.25 -25.42
N ILE A 74 -42.61 8.32 -25.75
CA ILE A 74 -41.78 9.50 -25.50
C ILE A 74 -42.36 10.73 -26.22
N ARG A 75 -42.80 10.57 -27.47
CA ARG A 75 -43.42 11.66 -28.26
C ARG A 75 -44.78 12.09 -27.72
N GLU A 76 -45.51 11.22 -27.03
CA GLU A 76 -46.78 11.58 -26.39
C GLU A 76 -46.55 12.27 -25.05
N LEU A 77 -45.61 11.75 -24.23
CA LEU A 77 -45.18 12.37 -22.98
C LEU A 77 -44.60 13.77 -23.21
N SER A 78 -43.78 13.97 -24.24
CA SER A 78 -43.18 15.27 -24.54
C SER A 78 -44.22 16.36 -24.83
N LYS A 79 -45.36 15.96 -25.40
CA LYS A 79 -46.51 16.85 -25.68
C LYS A 79 -47.39 17.11 -24.46
N LYS A 80 -47.36 16.26 -23.43
CA LYS A 80 -48.11 16.48 -22.19
C LYS A 80 -47.37 17.52 -21.36
N LYS A 81 -47.99 18.70 -21.23
CA LYS A 81 -47.41 19.85 -20.54
C LYS A 81 -48.29 20.29 -19.37
N PRO A 82 -47.71 20.86 -18.31
CA PRO A 82 -48.50 21.34 -17.18
C PRO A 82 -49.46 22.45 -17.61
N LYS A 83 -50.63 22.51 -16.95
CA LYS A 83 -51.60 23.60 -17.14
C LYS A 83 -51.25 24.87 -16.34
N LYS A 84 -50.28 24.79 -15.42
CA LYS A 84 -49.79 25.89 -14.55
C LYS A 84 -48.27 25.81 -14.39
N ILE A 85 -47.61 26.96 -14.31
CA ILE A 85 -46.18 27.06 -14.00
C ILE A 85 -45.98 26.61 -12.54
N SER A 86 -45.07 25.66 -12.32
CA SER A 86 -44.70 25.11 -11.01
C SER A 86 -43.19 25.24 -10.80
N ILE A 87 -42.78 25.33 -9.55
CA ILE A 87 -41.37 25.34 -9.13
C ILE A 87 -40.83 23.89 -9.04
N THR A 88 -41.73 22.90 -8.90
CA THR A 88 -41.40 21.48 -8.84
C THR A 88 -41.68 20.76 -10.16
N SER A 89 -40.93 19.67 -10.40
CA SER A 89 -41.05 18.82 -11.58
C SER A 89 -42.43 18.18 -11.69
N THR A 90 -42.94 18.08 -12.93
CA THR A 90 -44.23 17.43 -13.17
C THR A 90 -44.09 15.92 -13.18
N ILE A 91 -45.20 15.23 -12.91
CA ILE A 91 -45.25 13.77 -12.96
C ILE A 91 -44.89 13.21 -14.35
N TYR A 92 -45.15 13.97 -15.44
CA TYR A 92 -44.76 13.56 -16.79
C TYR A 92 -43.26 13.70 -17.01
N THR A 93 -42.63 14.73 -16.45
CA THR A 93 -41.17 14.90 -16.46
C THR A 93 -40.50 13.80 -15.66
N MET A 94 -41.01 13.46 -14.48
CA MET A 94 -40.52 12.31 -13.71
C MET A 94 -40.69 10.98 -14.46
N ALA A 95 -41.78 10.81 -15.22
CA ALA A 95 -41.96 9.62 -16.06
C ALA A 95 -40.94 9.58 -17.20
N LEU A 96 -40.65 10.72 -17.84
CA LEU A 96 -39.58 10.83 -18.84
C LEU A 96 -38.20 10.57 -18.24
N HIS A 97 -37.92 11.08 -17.04
CA HIS A 97 -36.69 10.80 -16.30
C HIS A 97 -36.49 9.29 -16.10
N ASN A 98 -37.51 8.61 -15.56
CA ASN A 98 -37.48 7.17 -15.33
C ASN A 98 -37.29 6.37 -16.63
N ILE A 99 -37.85 6.84 -17.75
CA ILE A 99 -37.61 6.25 -19.06
C ILE A 99 -36.15 6.47 -19.47
N LEU A 100 -35.66 7.72 -19.51
CA LEU A 100 -34.33 8.09 -20.00
C LEU A 100 -33.22 7.40 -19.20
N LYS A 101 -33.35 7.31 -17.88
CA LYS A 101 -32.42 6.63 -16.97
C LYS A 101 -32.30 5.14 -17.24
N ASN A 102 -33.39 4.48 -17.67
CA ASN A 102 -33.48 3.03 -17.84
C ASN A 102 -33.53 2.58 -19.31
N LEU A 103 -33.29 3.47 -20.28
CA LEU A 103 -33.29 3.10 -21.68
C LEU A 103 -32.22 2.02 -21.99
N PRO A 104 -32.55 0.98 -22.77
CA PRO A 104 -31.59 -0.04 -23.15
C PRO A 104 -30.46 0.56 -24.00
N PRO A 105 -29.22 0.05 -23.88
CA PRO A 105 -28.05 0.57 -24.58
C PRO A 105 -28.14 0.42 -26.11
N ASN A 106 -28.75 1.39 -26.79
CA ASN A 106 -28.96 1.41 -28.24
C ASN A 106 -28.76 2.82 -28.83
N GLU A 107 -27.73 2.99 -29.67
CA GLU A 107 -27.34 4.29 -30.24
C GLU A 107 -28.36 4.85 -31.24
N GLU A 108 -28.99 3.99 -32.05
CA GLU A 108 -30.05 4.42 -32.98
C GLU A 108 -31.29 4.92 -32.22
N LEU A 109 -31.62 4.23 -31.11
CA LEU A 109 -32.68 4.64 -30.20
C LEU A 109 -32.35 5.98 -29.56
N TYR A 110 -31.15 6.15 -29.00
CA TYR A 110 -30.71 7.39 -28.38
C TYR A 110 -30.71 8.56 -29.37
N THR A 111 -30.20 8.35 -30.59
CA THR A 111 -30.23 9.36 -31.66
C THR A 111 -31.66 9.74 -32.00
N SER A 112 -32.58 8.77 -32.05
CA SER A 112 -34.01 9.01 -32.32
C SER A 112 -34.70 9.75 -31.17
N VAL A 113 -34.36 9.42 -29.92
CA VAL A 113 -34.88 10.10 -28.72
C VAL A 113 -34.40 11.55 -28.69
N VAL A 114 -33.10 11.80 -28.90
CA VAL A 114 -32.53 13.16 -29.03
C VAL A 114 -33.23 13.91 -30.18
N GLY A 115 -33.44 13.26 -31.33
CA GLY A 115 -34.12 13.85 -32.49
C GLY A 115 -35.59 14.20 -32.24
N ILE A 116 -36.26 13.58 -31.26
CA ILE A 116 -37.64 13.90 -30.87
C ILE A 116 -37.66 15.00 -29.80
N LEU A 117 -36.91 14.82 -28.72
CA LEU A 117 -37.01 15.68 -27.54
C LEU A 117 -36.26 17.00 -27.71
N LEU A 118 -35.04 16.99 -28.26
CA LEU A 118 -34.20 18.19 -28.31
C LEU A 118 -34.84 19.33 -29.11
N PRO A 119 -35.42 19.10 -30.32
CA PRO A 119 -36.11 20.16 -31.04
C PRO A 119 -37.32 20.72 -30.28
N GLU A 120 -38.09 19.87 -29.60
CA GLU A 120 -39.28 20.29 -28.85
C GLU A 120 -38.92 21.10 -27.59
N LEU A 121 -37.81 20.77 -26.93
CA LEU A 121 -37.31 21.50 -25.78
C LEU A 121 -36.81 22.90 -26.17
N LEU A 122 -36.09 23.01 -27.29
CA LEU A 122 -35.45 24.24 -27.73
C LEU A 122 -36.37 25.17 -28.57
N GLU A 123 -37.54 24.70 -29.00
CA GLU A 123 -38.47 25.46 -29.85
C GLU A 123 -38.95 26.77 -29.21
N ASN A 124 -39.31 26.73 -27.92
CA ASN A 124 -39.91 27.88 -27.22
C ASN A 124 -39.04 28.36 -26.06
N LYS A 125 -38.05 29.20 -26.41
CA LYS A 125 -37.11 29.82 -25.47
C LYS A 125 -37.78 30.46 -24.25
N ARG A 126 -38.91 31.16 -24.44
CA ARG A 126 -39.60 31.83 -23.33
C ARG A 126 -40.10 30.84 -22.28
N ARG A 127 -40.65 29.69 -22.70
CA ARG A 127 -41.14 28.67 -21.78
C ARG A 127 -40.00 27.94 -21.10
N PHE A 128 -38.94 27.61 -21.84
CA PHE A 128 -37.74 27.01 -21.27
C PHE A 128 -37.19 27.85 -20.12
N PHE A 129 -37.22 29.18 -20.25
CA PHE A 129 -36.64 30.10 -19.27
C PHE A 129 -37.45 30.23 -17.98
N THR A 130 -38.70 29.74 -17.97
CA THR A 130 -39.64 29.90 -16.84
C THR A 130 -40.18 28.57 -16.29
N GLU A 131 -40.19 27.50 -17.09
CA GLU A 131 -40.75 26.19 -16.72
C GLU A 131 -39.61 25.19 -16.42
N ILE A 132 -39.51 24.72 -15.18
CA ILE A 132 -38.41 23.86 -14.70
C ILE A 132 -38.30 22.51 -15.44
N ASP A 133 -39.43 21.98 -15.92
CA ASP A 133 -39.50 20.69 -16.60
C ASP A 133 -38.54 20.59 -17.80
N TYR A 134 -38.36 21.67 -18.57
CA TYR A 134 -37.52 21.63 -19.77
C TYR A 134 -36.05 21.39 -19.45
N ILE A 135 -35.53 22.07 -18.43
CA ILE A 135 -34.11 21.95 -18.08
C ILE A 135 -33.82 20.62 -17.38
N GLU A 136 -34.79 20.04 -16.67
CA GLU A 136 -34.65 18.71 -16.09
C GLU A 136 -34.55 17.62 -17.15
N ILE A 137 -35.43 17.65 -18.15
CA ILE A 137 -35.34 16.71 -19.28
C ILE A 137 -34.03 16.93 -20.04
N LEU A 138 -33.60 18.18 -20.26
CA LEU A 138 -32.33 18.44 -20.94
C LEU A 138 -31.12 17.94 -20.13
N ASN A 139 -31.15 18.04 -18.80
CA ASN A 139 -30.14 17.46 -17.91
C ASN A 139 -30.11 15.93 -18.01
N ASP A 140 -31.26 15.27 -18.05
CA ASP A 140 -31.35 13.83 -18.25
C ASP A 140 -30.80 13.42 -19.62
N ILE A 141 -31.14 14.18 -20.67
CA ILE A 141 -30.59 13.95 -22.00
C ILE A 141 -29.06 14.10 -21.98
N ALA A 142 -28.52 15.17 -21.40
CA ALA A 142 -27.08 15.39 -21.31
C ALA A 142 -26.37 14.29 -20.52
N THR A 143 -26.98 13.83 -19.42
CA THR A 143 -26.40 12.84 -18.49
C THR A 143 -26.43 11.42 -19.05
N TYR A 144 -27.58 10.96 -19.55
CA TYR A 144 -27.77 9.56 -19.93
C TYR A 144 -27.45 9.29 -21.41
N ILE A 145 -27.70 10.24 -22.30
CA ILE A 145 -27.61 10.06 -23.76
C ILE A 145 -26.82 11.18 -24.49
N GLY A 146 -26.14 12.06 -23.76
CA GLY A 146 -25.44 13.22 -24.33
C GLY A 146 -24.31 12.86 -25.32
N ASN A 147 -23.69 11.70 -25.12
CA ASN A 147 -22.68 11.15 -26.03
C ASN A 147 -23.20 10.78 -27.42
N SER A 148 -24.52 10.65 -27.59
CA SER A 148 -25.17 10.30 -28.85
C SER A 148 -25.58 11.54 -29.65
N MET A 149 -25.34 12.74 -29.13
CA MET A 149 -25.55 13.99 -29.86
C MET A 149 -24.46 14.21 -30.90
N THR A 150 -24.84 14.75 -32.06
CA THR A 150 -23.88 15.22 -33.06
C THR A 150 -23.13 16.46 -32.57
N LYS A 151 -21.91 16.71 -33.08
CA LYS A 151 -21.12 17.90 -32.74
C LYS A 151 -21.91 19.21 -32.89
N LYS A 152 -22.71 19.31 -33.95
CA LYS A 152 -23.59 20.45 -34.17
C LYS A 152 -24.66 20.58 -33.09
N GLN A 153 -25.34 19.49 -32.73
CA GLN A 153 -26.33 19.49 -31.64
C GLN A 153 -25.70 19.88 -30.31
N ILE A 154 -24.49 19.40 -30.01
CA ILE A 154 -23.75 19.77 -28.80
C ILE A 154 -23.46 21.27 -28.80
N SER A 155 -22.89 21.81 -29.87
CA SER A 155 -22.58 23.25 -29.99
C SER A 155 -23.82 24.13 -29.88
N ASP A 156 -24.91 23.78 -30.58
CA ASP A 156 -26.16 24.53 -30.58
C ASP A 156 -26.81 24.48 -29.18
N THR A 157 -26.77 23.33 -28.51
CA THR A 157 -27.33 23.14 -27.16
C THR A 157 -26.51 23.89 -26.12
N LEU A 158 -25.17 23.86 -26.20
CA LEU A 158 -24.30 24.62 -25.29
C LEU A 158 -24.50 26.13 -25.45
N SER A 159 -24.64 26.62 -26.69
CA SER A 159 -24.96 28.02 -26.91
C SER A 159 -26.32 28.41 -26.32
N PHE A 160 -27.32 27.51 -26.40
CA PHE A 160 -28.63 27.76 -25.80
C PHE A 160 -28.58 27.72 -24.27
N LEU A 161 -27.82 26.79 -23.70
CA LEU A 161 -27.62 26.68 -22.25
C LEU A 161 -26.88 27.89 -21.69
N ASN A 162 -25.88 28.42 -22.41
CA ASN A 162 -25.24 29.69 -22.07
C ASN A 162 -26.30 30.81 -22.03
N ASP A 163 -27.09 30.96 -23.08
CA ASP A 163 -28.16 31.96 -23.13
C ASP A 163 -29.18 31.81 -21.99
N ALA A 164 -29.57 30.57 -21.66
CA ALA A 164 -30.44 30.26 -20.53
C ALA A 164 -29.81 30.64 -19.19
N ALA A 165 -28.53 30.36 -18.98
CA ALA A 165 -27.84 30.70 -17.74
C ALA A 165 -27.77 32.22 -17.47
N PHE A 166 -27.75 33.06 -18.52
CA PHE A 166 -27.75 34.52 -18.35
C PHE A 166 -29.15 35.13 -18.19
N ASN A 167 -30.19 34.48 -18.71
CA ASN A 167 -31.49 35.14 -18.94
C ASN A 167 -32.70 34.39 -18.36
N ALA A 168 -32.56 33.15 -17.89
CA ALA A 168 -33.64 32.37 -17.28
C ALA A 168 -33.79 32.66 -15.77
N ASP A 169 -34.87 32.14 -15.18
CA ASP A 169 -35.07 32.20 -13.73
C ASP A 169 -33.92 31.51 -12.97
N THR A 170 -33.60 31.97 -11.76
CA THR A 170 -32.40 31.59 -11.00
C THR A 170 -32.18 30.07 -10.88
N ILE A 171 -33.25 29.31 -10.61
CA ILE A 171 -33.21 27.85 -10.51
C ILE A 171 -32.83 27.21 -11.85
N ILE A 172 -33.43 27.69 -12.94
CA ILE A 172 -33.19 27.18 -14.31
C ILE A 172 -31.80 27.58 -14.78
N ALA A 173 -31.33 28.78 -14.46
CA ALA A 173 -29.97 29.23 -14.74
C ALA A 173 -28.93 28.33 -14.05
N LYS A 174 -29.08 28.05 -12.75
CA LYS A 174 -28.22 27.10 -12.01
C LYS A 174 -28.24 25.70 -12.64
N LYS A 175 -29.42 25.16 -12.96
CA LYS A 175 -29.54 23.85 -13.63
C LYS A 175 -28.95 23.83 -15.05
N SER A 176 -28.94 24.98 -15.75
CA SER A 176 -28.31 25.12 -17.07
C SER A 176 -26.78 25.03 -16.99
N ILE A 177 -26.18 25.58 -15.94
CA ILE A 177 -24.74 25.47 -15.68
C ILE A 177 -24.35 24.01 -15.42
N LEU A 178 -25.17 23.26 -14.66
CA LEU A 178 -24.97 21.82 -14.45
C LEU A 178 -25.05 21.03 -15.76
N ALA A 179 -26.02 21.35 -16.62
CA ALA A 179 -26.15 20.75 -17.95
C ALA A 179 -24.89 21.01 -18.79
N CYS A 180 -24.36 22.25 -18.76
CA CYS A 180 -23.10 22.60 -19.44
C CYS A 180 -21.93 21.73 -18.96
N ASN A 181 -21.74 21.58 -17.63
CA ASN A 181 -20.67 20.73 -17.07
C ASN A 181 -20.71 19.31 -17.65
N VAL A 182 -21.89 18.71 -17.66
CA VAL A 182 -22.09 17.33 -18.14
C VAL A 182 -21.89 17.24 -19.65
N LEU A 183 -22.42 18.19 -20.42
CA LEU A 183 -22.40 18.14 -21.88
C LEU A 183 -21.00 18.45 -22.46
N VAL A 184 -20.24 19.35 -21.83
CA VAL A 184 -18.86 19.70 -22.23
C VAL A 184 -17.90 18.50 -22.16
N LYS A 185 -18.21 17.48 -21.34
CA LYS A 185 -17.47 16.18 -21.31
C LYS A 185 -17.49 15.45 -22.65
N ASN A 186 -18.52 15.67 -23.47
CA ASN A 186 -18.69 14.99 -24.75
C ASN A 186 -17.98 15.72 -25.91
N ILE A 187 -17.24 16.79 -25.64
CA ILE A 187 -16.43 17.50 -26.65
C ILE A 187 -15.05 16.85 -26.77
N ASP A 188 -14.64 16.53 -28.00
CA ASP A 188 -13.39 15.85 -28.34
C ASP A 188 -12.38 16.73 -29.10
N ASP A 189 -12.73 17.98 -29.45
CA ASP A 189 -11.86 18.89 -30.21
C ASP A 189 -11.76 20.31 -29.63
N ASP A 190 -10.57 20.90 -29.73
CA ASP A 190 -10.25 22.23 -29.19
C ASP A 190 -11.02 23.36 -29.90
N LEU A 191 -11.34 23.18 -31.19
CA LEU A 191 -12.10 24.17 -31.97
C LEU A 191 -13.52 24.39 -31.41
N THR A 192 -14.20 23.30 -31.04
CA THR A 192 -15.55 23.36 -30.46
C THR A 192 -15.53 23.98 -29.07
N ILE A 193 -14.49 23.71 -28.26
CA ILE A 193 -14.31 24.39 -26.97
C ILE A 193 -13.98 25.87 -27.13
N SER A 194 -13.13 26.24 -28.09
CA SER A 194 -12.88 27.65 -28.41
C SER A 194 -14.17 28.36 -28.80
N ALA A 195 -14.99 27.76 -29.68
CA ALA A 195 -16.27 28.33 -30.08
C ALA A 195 -17.27 28.46 -28.90
N PHE A 196 -17.25 27.51 -27.96
CA PHE A 196 -18.04 27.59 -26.74
C PHE A 196 -17.59 28.76 -25.85
N ILE A 197 -16.28 28.95 -25.68
CA ILE A 197 -15.72 30.08 -24.91
C ILE A 197 -16.02 31.41 -25.60
N ASP A 198 -15.89 31.49 -26.92
CA ASP A 198 -16.21 32.69 -27.71
C ASP A 198 -17.69 33.06 -27.57
N ASN A 199 -18.59 32.07 -27.62
CA ASN A 199 -20.01 32.28 -27.39
C ASN A 199 -20.30 32.78 -25.96
N LEU A 200 -19.61 32.20 -24.97
CA LEU A 200 -19.74 32.61 -23.57
C LEU A 200 -19.27 34.07 -23.37
N ALA A 201 -18.17 34.46 -24.02
CA ALA A 201 -17.67 35.84 -24.01
C ALA A 201 -18.67 36.80 -24.68
N GLU A 202 -19.27 36.41 -25.81
CA GLU A 202 -20.31 37.21 -26.47
C GLU A 202 -21.56 37.39 -25.58
N MET A 203 -21.99 36.35 -24.86
CA MET A 203 -23.11 36.44 -23.93
C MET A 203 -22.82 37.41 -22.79
N TYR A 204 -21.58 37.37 -22.27
CA TYR A 204 -21.11 38.31 -21.26
C TYR A 204 -21.10 39.77 -21.78
N GLU A 205 -20.58 40.03 -22.98
CA GLU A 205 -20.59 41.38 -23.56
C GLU A 205 -22.02 41.94 -23.70
N ARG A 206 -22.97 41.09 -24.09
CA ARG A 206 -24.40 41.45 -24.20
C ARG A 206 -25.04 41.80 -22.86
N SER A 207 -24.51 41.28 -21.75
CA SER A 207 -24.97 41.63 -20.39
C SER A 207 -24.51 43.03 -19.95
N LYS A 208 -23.84 43.79 -20.83
CA LYS A 208 -23.31 45.14 -20.59
C LYS A 208 -22.29 45.18 -19.45
N ASN A 209 -21.52 44.10 -19.28
CA ASN A 209 -20.49 43.95 -18.26
C ASN A 209 -21.01 44.14 -16.82
N SER A 210 -22.29 43.78 -16.57
CA SER A 210 -22.88 43.76 -15.23
C SER A 210 -22.12 42.81 -14.29
N ILE A 211 -22.21 43.06 -12.98
CA ILE A 211 -21.63 42.18 -11.96
C ILE A 211 -22.27 40.79 -12.04
N GLU A 212 -23.60 40.74 -12.19
CA GLU A 212 -24.36 39.51 -12.34
C GLU A 212 -23.92 38.72 -13.59
N GLY A 213 -23.64 39.42 -14.69
CA GLY A 213 -23.11 38.79 -15.91
C GLY A 213 -21.70 38.22 -15.75
N LYS A 214 -20.83 38.89 -14.98
CA LYS A 214 -19.51 38.35 -14.62
C LYS A 214 -19.64 37.08 -13.79
N ILE A 215 -20.52 37.09 -12.79
CA ILE A 215 -20.80 35.93 -11.94
C ILE A 215 -21.24 34.73 -12.80
N THR A 216 -22.25 34.92 -13.66
CA THR A 216 -22.73 33.85 -14.55
C THR A 216 -21.63 33.32 -15.48
N PHE A 217 -20.82 34.22 -16.07
CA PHE A 217 -19.66 33.82 -16.88
C PHE A 217 -18.71 32.91 -16.10
N LEU A 218 -18.33 33.31 -14.89
CA LEU A 218 -17.39 32.58 -14.04
C LEU A 218 -17.95 31.21 -13.63
N SER A 219 -19.23 31.12 -13.26
CA SER A 219 -19.85 29.85 -12.87
C SER A 219 -19.93 28.86 -14.03
N ILE A 220 -20.25 29.32 -15.25
CA ILE A 220 -20.22 28.47 -16.46
C ILE A 220 -18.79 28.02 -16.75
N PHE A 221 -17.82 28.93 -16.65
CA PHE A 221 -16.42 28.61 -16.90
C PHE A 221 -15.88 27.57 -15.88
N ALA A 222 -16.19 27.72 -14.59
CA ALA A 222 -15.84 26.74 -13.56
C ALA A 222 -16.45 25.35 -13.84
N ALA A 223 -17.71 25.32 -14.28
CA ALA A 223 -18.40 24.11 -14.70
C ALA A 223 -17.72 23.44 -15.91
N ALA A 224 -17.31 24.23 -16.91
CA ALA A 224 -16.61 23.74 -18.09
C ALA A 224 -15.21 23.20 -17.77
N VAL A 225 -14.44 23.90 -16.92
CA VAL A 225 -13.12 23.42 -16.43
C VAL A 225 -13.25 22.06 -15.74
N SER A 226 -14.28 21.89 -14.91
CA SER A 226 -14.55 20.62 -14.23
C SER A 226 -15.02 19.53 -15.19
N GLY A 227 -15.80 19.90 -16.21
CA GLY A 227 -16.34 19.00 -17.22
C GLY A 227 -15.29 18.47 -18.19
N ASN A 228 -14.39 19.32 -18.70
CA ASN A 228 -13.34 18.90 -19.64
C ASN A 228 -11.99 19.59 -19.34
N PRO A 229 -11.29 19.16 -18.28
CA PRO A 229 -10.07 19.83 -17.81
C PRO A 229 -8.94 19.87 -18.83
N GLY A 230 -8.84 18.84 -19.67
CA GLY A 230 -7.75 18.67 -20.64
C GLY A 230 -7.77 19.78 -21.68
N LEU A 231 -8.88 19.93 -22.39
CA LEU A 231 -9.01 20.97 -23.43
C LEU A 231 -9.15 22.37 -22.83
N MET A 232 -9.85 22.53 -21.71
CA MET A 232 -9.96 23.83 -21.03
C MET A 232 -8.59 24.37 -20.56
N SER A 233 -7.62 23.50 -20.25
CA SER A 233 -6.29 23.92 -19.80
C SER A 233 -5.52 24.77 -20.81
N ASN A 234 -5.81 24.63 -22.11
CA ASN A 234 -5.17 25.40 -23.19
C ASN A 234 -5.59 26.88 -23.17
N HIS A 235 -6.76 27.19 -22.60
CA HIS A 235 -7.40 28.51 -22.68
C HIS A 235 -7.27 29.33 -21.39
N ILE A 236 -6.71 28.75 -20.31
CA ILE A 236 -6.61 29.40 -18.98
C ILE A 236 -5.79 30.69 -19.05
N THR A 237 -4.66 30.68 -19.77
CA THR A 237 -3.77 31.84 -19.84
C THR A 237 -4.42 33.04 -20.53
N GLN A 238 -5.36 32.81 -21.44
CA GLN A 238 -6.09 33.88 -22.14
C GLN A 238 -7.13 34.55 -21.24
N ILE A 239 -7.66 33.81 -20.27
CA ILE A 239 -8.75 34.26 -19.37
C ILE A 239 -8.20 34.70 -18.00
N TRP A 240 -6.95 34.37 -17.68
CA TRP A 240 -6.32 34.66 -16.38
C TRP A 240 -6.46 36.13 -15.95
N ASP A 241 -6.15 37.07 -16.84
CA ASP A 241 -6.25 38.51 -16.56
C ASP A 241 -7.69 38.91 -16.21
N PHE A 242 -8.68 38.31 -16.86
CA PHE A 242 -10.09 38.54 -16.56
C PHE A 242 -10.48 37.99 -15.16
N LEU A 243 -9.99 36.80 -14.80
CA LEU A 243 -10.21 36.23 -13.44
C LEU A 243 -9.60 37.15 -12.37
N VAL A 244 -8.37 37.61 -12.57
CA VAL A 244 -7.69 38.50 -11.61
C VAL A 244 -8.40 39.85 -11.50
N GLN A 245 -8.94 40.38 -12.61
CA GLN A 245 -9.74 41.60 -12.59
C GLN A 245 -11.04 41.44 -11.80
N CYS A 246 -11.71 40.29 -11.90
CA CYS A 246 -12.94 39.99 -11.15
C CYS A 246 -12.71 39.93 -9.64
N LEU A 247 -11.49 39.62 -9.17
CA LEU A 247 -11.15 39.67 -7.74
C LEU A 247 -11.07 41.10 -7.18
N GLN A 248 -10.97 42.12 -8.04
CA GLN A 248 -10.89 43.55 -7.66
C GLN A 248 -9.85 43.83 -6.55
N ILE A 249 -8.64 43.27 -6.72
CA ILE A 249 -7.59 43.28 -5.68
C ILE A 249 -7.25 44.69 -5.17
N ASN A 250 -7.23 45.68 -6.07
CA ASN A 250 -6.90 47.07 -5.74
C ASN A 250 -8.00 47.79 -4.93
N GLU A 251 -9.20 47.21 -4.85
CA GLU A 251 -10.37 47.78 -4.19
C GLU A 251 -10.72 47.03 -2.90
N ILE A 252 -9.97 45.98 -2.52
CA ILE A 252 -10.20 45.17 -1.30
C ILE A 252 -10.24 46.01 -0.02
N GLN A 253 -9.50 47.13 0.03
CA GLN A 253 -9.46 48.02 1.20
C GLN A 253 -10.55 49.10 1.19
N LYS A 254 -11.27 49.27 0.08
CA LYS A 254 -12.36 50.23 -0.06
C LYS A 254 -13.67 49.47 0.11
N ILE A 255 -14.11 49.35 1.36
CA ILE A 255 -15.37 48.72 1.71
C ILE A 255 -16.49 49.67 1.26
N ASP A 256 -17.49 49.13 0.56
CA ASP A 256 -18.69 49.91 0.22
C ASP A 256 -19.55 50.09 1.48
N ASP A 257 -20.01 51.31 1.73
CA ASP A 257 -20.89 51.59 2.87
C ASP A 257 -22.27 50.93 2.68
N ASP A 258 -22.63 50.60 1.43
CA ASP A 258 -23.80 49.79 1.10
C ASP A 258 -23.50 48.30 1.24
N TYR A 259 -24.10 47.67 2.25
CA TYR A 259 -23.97 46.24 2.55
C TYR A 259 -24.36 45.37 1.35
N GLU A 260 -25.45 45.68 0.64
CA GLU A 260 -25.89 44.88 -0.51
C GLU A 260 -24.91 45.00 -1.68
N ALA A 261 -24.38 46.20 -1.92
CA ALA A 261 -23.36 46.42 -2.94
C ALA A 261 -22.06 45.67 -2.59
N GLN A 262 -21.64 45.73 -1.33
CA GLN A 262 -20.48 44.99 -0.83
C GLN A 262 -20.65 43.47 -0.98
N GLN A 263 -21.82 42.91 -0.65
CA GLN A 263 -22.10 41.48 -0.84
C GLN A 263 -22.02 41.06 -2.32
N LYS A 264 -22.49 41.90 -3.24
CA LYS A 264 -22.34 41.63 -4.68
C LYS A 264 -20.87 41.57 -5.12
N PHE A 265 -20.02 42.45 -4.58
CA PHE A 265 -18.58 42.40 -4.84
C PHE A 265 -17.94 41.15 -4.22
N ASP A 266 -18.33 40.76 -3.01
CA ASP A 266 -17.82 39.55 -2.35
C ASP A 266 -18.25 38.27 -3.07
N MET A 267 -19.49 38.22 -3.58
CA MET A 267 -19.97 37.13 -4.43
C MET A 267 -19.18 37.03 -5.75
N LEU A 268 -18.89 38.16 -6.40
CA LEU A 268 -18.04 38.18 -7.61
C LEU A 268 -16.63 37.63 -7.32
N ARG A 269 -16.02 38.06 -6.21
CA ARG A 269 -14.72 37.57 -5.75
C ARG A 269 -14.77 36.06 -5.48
N LEU A 270 -15.83 35.59 -4.83
CA LEU A 270 -16.02 34.19 -4.46
C LEU A 270 -16.09 33.30 -5.72
N GLU A 271 -16.92 33.67 -6.69
CA GLU A 271 -17.04 32.93 -7.95
C GLU A 271 -15.73 32.92 -8.73
N SER A 272 -14.98 34.02 -8.72
CA SER A 272 -13.64 34.05 -9.32
C SER A 272 -12.66 33.12 -8.58
N MET A 273 -12.69 33.09 -7.25
CA MET A 273 -11.86 32.19 -6.45
C MET A 273 -12.21 30.72 -6.70
N LYS A 274 -13.50 30.37 -6.82
CA LYS A 274 -13.94 29.01 -7.18
C LYS A 274 -13.39 28.57 -8.53
N VAL A 275 -13.37 29.44 -9.53
CA VAL A 275 -12.72 29.14 -10.83
C VAL A 275 -11.24 28.81 -10.62
N LEU A 276 -10.51 29.62 -9.84
CA LEU A 276 -9.09 29.37 -9.55
C LEU A 276 -8.89 28.02 -8.87
N VAL A 277 -9.71 27.69 -7.87
CA VAL A 277 -9.67 26.37 -7.21
C VAL A 277 -9.86 25.25 -8.24
N LYS A 278 -10.92 25.30 -9.07
CA LYS A 278 -11.16 24.28 -10.10
C LYS A 278 -10.00 24.16 -11.10
N VAL A 279 -9.41 25.29 -11.51
CA VAL A 279 -8.22 25.30 -12.37
C VAL A 279 -7.06 24.54 -11.72
N PHE A 280 -6.69 24.87 -10.48
CA PHE A 280 -5.57 24.23 -9.80
C PHE A 280 -5.87 22.82 -9.31
N THR A 281 -7.14 22.42 -9.15
CA THR A 281 -7.54 21.04 -8.83
C THR A 281 -7.48 20.13 -10.07
N PHE A 282 -7.99 20.58 -11.22
CA PHE A 282 -8.23 19.70 -12.36
C PHE A 282 -7.24 19.88 -13.53
N CYS A 283 -6.75 21.08 -13.76
CA CYS A 283 -5.85 21.35 -14.89
C CYS A 283 -4.39 21.11 -14.50
N LYS A 284 -3.64 20.47 -15.40
CA LYS A 284 -2.23 20.12 -15.21
C LYS A 284 -1.43 20.58 -16.42
N GLY A 285 -0.23 21.14 -16.20
CA GLY A 285 0.65 21.56 -17.27
C GLY A 285 1.55 22.73 -16.89
N GLU A 286 2.47 23.06 -17.79
CA GLU A 286 3.43 24.17 -17.63
C GLU A 286 2.71 25.54 -17.59
N SER A 287 1.62 25.70 -18.36
CA SER A 287 0.81 26.92 -18.38
C SER A 287 0.15 27.24 -17.03
N VAL A 288 -0.24 26.24 -16.26
CA VAL A 288 -0.81 26.42 -14.92
C VAL A 288 0.29 26.58 -13.87
N ASP A 289 1.42 25.89 -14.03
CA ASP A 289 2.59 26.02 -13.11
C ASP A 289 3.13 27.46 -13.06
N THR A 290 3.13 28.17 -14.20
CA THR A 290 3.57 29.58 -14.25
C THR A 290 2.68 30.52 -13.44
N LEU A 291 1.43 30.14 -13.18
CA LEU A 291 0.42 30.96 -12.49
C LEU A 291 0.43 30.75 -10.96
N VAL A 292 1.23 29.79 -10.44
CA VAL A 292 1.24 29.45 -9.01
C VAL A 292 1.62 30.65 -8.14
N VAL A 293 2.64 31.43 -8.51
CA VAL A 293 3.09 32.57 -7.69
C VAL A 293 1.98 33.62 -7.54
N ASP A 294 1.31 33.94 -8.64
CA ASP A 294 0.19 34.88 -8.65
C ASP A 294 -0.96 34.34 -7.78
N ALA A 295 -1.31 33.05 -7.92
CA ALA A 295 -2.33 32.40 -7.10
C ALA A 295 -1.99 32.45 -5.59
N LEU A 296 -0.74 32.21 -5.20
CA LEU A 296 -0.30 32.29 -3.80
C LEU A 296 -0.40 33.72 -3.23
N SER A 297 -0.09 34.72 -4.06
CA SER A 297 -0.25 36.14 -3.69
C SER A 297 -1.72 36.51 -3.47
N ILE A 298 -2.63 35.96 -4.29
CA ILE A 298 -4.07 36.11 -4.15
C ILE A 298 -4.53 35.45 -2.83
N CYS A 299 -4.13 34.21 -2.57
CA CYS A 299 -4.42 33.54 -1.29
C CYS A 299 -3.95 34.37 -0.09
N GLN A 300 -2.76 34.97 -0.16
CA GLN A 300 -2.19 35.74 0.96
C GLN A 300 -3.11 36.91 1.36
N LEU A 301 -3.74 37.56 0.38
CA LEU A 301 -4.68 38.65 0.62
C LEU A 301 -5.99 38.12 1.23
N PHE A 302 -6.57 37.08 0.63
CA PHE A 302 -7.90 36.60 1.00
C PHE A 302 -7.96 35.73 2.25
N VAL A 303 -6.86 35.08 2.68
CA VAL A 303 -6.78 34.32 3.94
C VAL A 303 -7.22 35.17 5.15
N SER A 304 -6.97 36.47 5.11
CA SER A 304 -7.28 37.40 6.19
C SER A 304 -8.53 38.25 5.98
N TYR A 305 -9.17 38.12 4.81
CA TYR A 305 -10.22 39.03 4.36
C TYR A 305 -11.50 38.88 5.19
N ASN A 306 -11.90 39.96 5.87
CA ASN A 306 -13.17 40.08 6.56
C ASN A 306 -13.51 41.58 6.68
N PRO A 307 -14.33 42.15 5.78
CA PRO A 307 -14.64 43.58 5.78
C PRO A 307 -15.62 43.96 6.92
N TYR A 308 -16.33 43.00 7.50
CA TYR A 308 -17.41 43.24 8.48
C TYR A 308 -16.90 43.37 9.93
N LYS A 309 -15.65 43.02 10.23
CA LYS A 309 -15.05 43.14 11.58
C LYS A 309 -14.73 44.58 12.01
N ALA A 310 -14.77 45.57 11.11
CA ALA A 310 -14.38 46.95 11.42
C ALA A 310 -15.48 47.81 12.08
N GLY A 311 -16.67 47.26 12.32
CA GLY A 311 -17.87 48.00 12.75
C GLY A 311 -18.34 47.82 14.20
N GLU A 312 -17.65 47.05 15.05
CA GLU A 312 -18.01 46.90 16.48
C GLU A 312 -17.50 48.07 17.34
N ALA A 313 -17.88 49.29 16.98
CA ALA A 313 -17.83 50.44 17.87
C ALA A 313 -19.25 51.00 18.01
N ASN A 314 -19.86 50.67 19.14
CA ASN A 314 -21.11 51.22 19.69
C ASN A 314 -22.42 50.74 19.06
N PHE A 315 -22.87 49.55 19.43
CA PHE A 315 -24.27 49.42 19.87
C PHE A 315 -24.28 48.65 21.18
N GLU A 316 -24.80 49.35 22.18
CA GLU A 316 -24.95 48.90 23.55
C GLU A 316 -25.86 47.65 23.60
N GLU A 317 -25.57 46.83 24.61
CA GLU A 317 -26.37 45.73 25.10
C GLU A 317 -27.87 46.04 25.06
N ASP A 318 -28.66 45.20 24.40
CA ASP A 318 -30.03 44.94 24.81
C ASP A 318 -30.33 43.45 24.61
N ASP A 319 -30.30 42.75 25.75
CA ASP A 319 -30.97 41.47 26.00
C ASP A 319 -32.43 41.53 25.51
N GLU A 320 -32.83 40.63 24.62
CA GLU A 320 -34.16 40.01 24.75
C GLU A 320 -34.11 38.51 24.40
N SER A 321 -34.25 37.72 25.46
CA SER A 321 -34.61 36.31 25.48
C SER A 321 -35.97 36.03 24.81
N LEU A 322 -36.06 35.04 23.93
CA LEU A 322 -37.31 34.30 23.70
C LEU A 322 -37.04 32.79 23.48
N ASN A 323 -37.96 32.01 24.03
CA ASN A 323 -37.90 30.59 24.38
C ASN A 323 -38.12 29.61 23.23
N ASP A 324 -37.58 28.40 23.46
CA ASP A 324 -38.11 27.03 23.21
C ASP A 324 -39.37 26.85 22.35
N ASP A 325 -39.23 25.98 21.33
CA ASP A 325 -39.93 24.69 21.15
C ASP A 325 -40.22 24.43 19.65
N GLU A 326 -39.69 23.34 19.09
CA GLU A 326 -40.49 22.22 18.53
C GLU A 326 -39.71 21.29 17.54
N ALA A 327 -39.78 20.00 17.87
CA ALA A 327 -39.92 18.83 17.01
C ALA A 327 -38.71 18.26 16.22
N GLU A 328 -38.14 17.19 16.79
CA GLU A 328 -37.52 16.07 16.09
C GLU A 328 -38.44 15.50 15.00
N SER A 329 -37.87 15.18 13.82
CA SER A 329 -38.39 14.08 13.00
C SER A 329 -37.25 13.24 12.42
N GLU A 330 -37.38 11.94 12.69
CA GLU A 330 -36.48 10.84 12.40
C GLU A 330 -36.48 10.41 10.92
N TYR A 331 -35.29 9.99 10.46
CA TYR A 331 -34.95 9.02 9.40
C TYR A 331 -35.73 9.00 8.07
N THR A 332 -35.02 9.31 6.99
CA THR A 332 -35.08 8.49 5.77
C THR A 332 -33.68 8.39 5.16
N ASP A 333 -33.20 7.15 5.08
CA ASP A 333 -31.98 6.71 4.42
C ASP A 333 -32.31 6.53 2.94
N ASP A 334 -31.68 7.31 2.05
CA ASP A 334 -31.52 6.98 0.63
C ASP A 334 -30.38 7.84 0.05
N ASP A 335 -29.30 7.14 -0.34
CA ASP A 335 -28.21 7.63 -1.20
C ASP A 335 -28.76 8.42 -2.41
N TYR A 336 -28.00 9.43 -2.86
CA TYR A 336 -28.21 10.34 -4.01
C TYR A 336 -28.84 11.73 -3.74
N SER A 337 -28.12 12.64 -3.07
CA SER A 337 -28.21 14.10 -3.37
C SER A 337 -27.12 14.94 -2.67
N ASP A 338 -25.88 14.86 -3.15
CA ASP A 338 -24.74 15.70 -2.70
C ASP A 338 -24.84 17.18 -3.16
N TYR A 339 -26.06 17.73 -3.32
CA TYR A 339 -26.28 19.10 -3.82
C TYR A 339 -27.49 19.85 -3.22
N GLN A 340 -28.10 19.40 -2.13
CA GLN A 340 -29.26 20.08 -1.53
C GLN A 340 -29.23 20.13 0.01
N GLN A 341 -28.10 20.53 0.59
CA GLN A 341 -28.05 21.11 1.93
C GLN A 341 -27.29 22.41 1.81
N ASP A 342 -27.99 23.55 1.83
CA ASP A 342 -27.42 24.87 2.09
C ASP A 342 -28.49 25.98 2.22
N ASP A 343 -29.77 25.75 1.90
CA ASP A 343 -30.75 26.85 1.81
C ASP A 343 -31.58 27.15 3.08
N ASP A 344 -31.42 26.43 4.20
CA ASP A 344 -32.34 26.57 5.37
C ASP A 344 -31.73 27.13 6.68
N ASP A 345 -30.49 27.65 6.69
CA ASP A 345 -29.89 28.31 7.89
C ASP A 345 -29.12 29.63 7.55
N ASP A 346 -29.48 30.33 6.46
CA ASP A 346 -28.73 31.49 5.91
C ASP A 346 -29.12 32.85 6.54
N ASP A 347 -29.24 32.95 7.87
CA ASP A 347 -29.47 34.24 8.57
C ASP A 347 -28.20 35.12 8.66
N ASN A 348 -27.10 34.75 7.99
CA ASN A 348 -25.93 35.60 7.79
C ASN A 348 -25.39 35.48 6.35
N ASP A 349 -25.98 36.26 5.44
CA ASP A 349 -25.61 36.45 4.02
C ASP A 349 -24.15 36.96 3.75
N ASP A 350 -23.16 36.69 4.63
CA ASP A 350 -21.76 37.11 4.45
C ASP A 350 -20.95 36.11 3.59
N PHE A 351 -20.49 36.52 2.39
CA PHE A 351 -19.61 35.71 1.54
C PHE A 351 -18.11 35.72 1.94
N SER A 352 -17.69 36.56 2.90
CA SER A 352 -16.29 36.72 3.31
C SER A 352 -15.69 35.43 3.90
N TRP A 353 -16.49 34.66 4.65
CA TRP A 353 -16.01 33.40 5.23
C TRP A 353 -15.82 32.32 4.16
N LYS A 354 -16.73 32.26 3.16
CA LYS A 354 -16.62 31.36 2.00
C LYS A 354 -15.34 31.66 1.20
N LEU A 355 -15.00 32.95 1.03
CA LEU A 355 -13.74 33.38 0.39
C LEU A 355 -12.49 32.89 1.13
N ARG A 356 -12.48 32.93 2.47
CA ARG A 356 -11.36 32.41 3.27
C ARG A 356 -11.21 30.89 3.11
N VAL A 357 -12.32 30.15 3.12
CA VAL A 357 -12.34 28.70 2.89
C VAL A 357 -11.80 28.35 1.49
N GLU A 358 -12.27 29.03 0.44
CA GLU A 358 -11.79 28.77 -0.93
C GLU A 358 -10.30 29.13 -1.10
N SER A 359 -9.80 30.11 -0.35
CA SER A 359 -8.36 30.41 -0.31
C SER A 359 -7.54 29.24 0.24
N PHE A 360 -8.06 28.54 1.25
CA PHE A 360 -7.43 27.34 1.81
C PHE A 360 -7.53 26.15 0.85
N SER A 361 -8.68 25.97 0.18
CA SER A 361 -8.88 24.97 -0.87
C SER A 361 -7.92 25.16 -2.04
N LEU A 362 -7.64 26.41 -2.42
CA LEU A 362 -6.68 26.75 -3.46
C LEU A 362 -5.26 26.36 -3.04
N LEU A 363 -4.83 26.70 -1.82
CA LEU A 363 -3.53 26.28 -1.27
C LEU A 363 -3.38 24.76 -1.26
N THR A 364 -4.41 24.04 -0.78
CA THR A 364 -4.42 22.57 -0.76
C THR A 364 -4.32 21.98 -2.16
N SER A 365 -5.06 22.53 -3.13
CA SER A 365 -5.00 22.10 -4.54
C SER A 365 -3.62 22.33 -5.15
N ILE A 366 -2.98 23.46 -4.83
CA ILE A 366 -1.60 23.74 -5.25
C ILE A 366 -0.61 22.75 -4.64
N ILE A 367 -0.72 22.39 -3.36
CA ILE A 367 0.17 21.40 -2.74
C ILE A 367 -0.04 20.01 -3.36
N GLN A 368 -1.30 19.62 -3.65
CA GLN A 368 -1.61 18.31 -4.23
C GLN A 368 -1.07 18.15 -5.65
N ASN A 369 -1.22 19.19 -6.50
CA ASN A 369 -0.87 19.11 -7.92
C ASN A 369 0.50 19.72 -8.26
N PHE A 370 1.01 20.65 -7.44
CA PHE A 370 2.32 21.31 -7.58
C PHE A 370 3.16 21.26 -6.28
N PRO A 371 3.35 20.08 -5.67
CA PRO A 371 4.01 19.92 -4.36
C PRO A 371 5.44 20.48 -4.25
N ILE A 372 6.18 20.59 -5.37
CA ILE A 372 7.51 21.24 -5.39
C ILE A 372 7.45 22.72 -4.97
N LYS A 373 6.29 23.36 -5.12
CA LYS A 373 6.07 24.77 -4.78
C LYS A 373 5.79 24.98 -3.28
N LEU A 374 5.86 23.93 -2.46
CA LEU A 374 5.72 24.03 -1.01
C LEU A 374 6.60 25.11 -0.35
N PRO A 375 7.88 25.33 -0.74
CA PRO A 375 8.69 26.42 -0.19
C PRO A 375 8.05 27.80 -0.39
N LEU A 376 7.37 28.02 -1.53
CA LEU A 376 6.66 29.26 -1.80
C LEU A 376 5.46 29.43 -0.86
N ILE A 377 4.75 28.35 -0.53
CA ILE A 377 3.64 28.41 0.42
C ILE A 377 4.13 28.81 1.82
N PHE A 378 5.29 28.28 2.25
CA PHE A 378 5.95 28.72 3.48
C PHE A 378 6.29 30.21 3.46
N LYS A 379 6.81 30.69 2.33
CA LYS A 379 7.20 32.08 2.13
C LYS A 379 6.01 33.06 2.11
N TYR A 380 4.96 32.74 1.35
CA TYR A 380 3.85 33.67 1.09
C TYR A 380 2.71 33.55 2.11
N ASN A 381 2.36 32.33 2.54
CA ASN A 381 1.09 32.09 3.24
C ASN A 381 1.25 31.55 4.67
N PHE A 382 2.29 30.77 4.98
CA PHE A 382 2.36 30.03 6.25
C PHE A 382 2.21 30.89 7.51
N ASN A 383 2.92 32.02 7.61
CA ASN A 383 2.76 32.95 8.73
C ASN A 383 1.35 33.58 8.80
N SER A 384 0.71 33.82 7.65
CA SER A 384 -0.66 34.34 7.62
C SER A 384 -1.68 33.31 8.12
N LEU A 385 -1.46 32.02 7.81
CA LEU A 385 -2.27 30.90 8.27
C LEU A 385 -2.14 30.71 9.78
N LEU A 386 -0.91 30.71 10.32
CA LEU A 386 -0.67 30.61 11.77
C LEU A 386 -1.33 31.77 12.54
N ASN A 387 -1.17 33.00 12.05
CA ASN A 387 -1.84 34.16 12.64
C ASN A 387 -3.37 34.07 12.58
N ARG A 388 -3.92 33.43 11.55
CA ARG A 388 -5.37 33.25 11.42
C ARG A 388 -5.91 32.18 12.36
N LEU A 389 -5.12 31.14 12.66
CA LEU A 389 -5.49 30.03 13.53
C LEU A 389 -5.97 30.48 14.91
N THR A 390 -5.43 31.59 15.42
CA THR A 390 -5.80 32.15 16.75
C THR A 390 -6.76 33.34 16.69
N LYS A 391 -6.92 33.98 15.53
CA LYS A 391 -7.78 35.17 15.34
C LYS A 391 -9.13 34.88 14.68
N GLU A 392 -9.28 33.72 14.05
CA GLU A 392 -10.52 33.31 13.40
C GLU A 392 -11.58 32.94 14.43
N THR A 393 -12.80 33.38 14.18
CA THR A 393 -13.96 33.18 15.05
C THR A 393 -15.03 32.33 14.37
N ASN A 394 -15.05 32.27 13.04
CA ASN A 394 -15.98 31.43 12.30
C ASN A 394 -15.51 29.95 12.33
N LYS A 395 -16.38 29.06 12.82
CA LYS A 395 -16.09 27.63 13.01
C LYS A 395 -15.75 26.90 11.71
N VAL A 396 -16.46 27.20 10.62
CA VAL A 396 -16.27 26.56 9.30
C VAL A 396 -14.90 26.94 8.73
N VAL A 397 -14.55 28.23 8.80
CA VAL A 397 -13.23 28.73 8.35
C VAL A 397 -12.11 28.10 9.18
N LEU A 398 -12.27 28.02 10.49
CA LEU A 398 -11.27 27.44 11.38
C LEU A 398 -11.07 25.95 11.11
N THR A 399 -12.14 25.21 10.82
CA THR A 399 -12.10 23.79 10.42
C THR A 399 -11.27 23.60 9.15
N ALA A 400 -11.58 24.36 8.08
CA ALA A 400 -10.85 24.29 6.82
C ALA A 400 -9.37 24.70 6.96
N LEU A 401 -9.09 25.68 7.83
CA LEU A 401 -7.71 26.10 8.15
C LEU A 401 -6.91 24.99 8.84
N VAL A 402 -7.49 24.31 9.83
CA VAL A 402 -6.86 23.21 10.55
C VAL A 402 -6.54 22.05 9.60
N GLU A 403 -7.48 21.70 8.71
CA GLU A 403 -7.24 20.67 7.68
C GLU A 403 -6.09 21.05 6.75
N THR A 404 -6.04 22.30 6.32
CA THR A 404 -4.99 22.82 5.43
C THR A 404 -3.62 22.81 6.12
N LEU A 405 -3.54 23.23 7.39
CA LEU A 405 -2.30 23.19 8.16
C LEU A 405 -1.83 21.75 8.41
N ALA A 406 -2.74 20.83 8.73
CA ALA A 406 -2.40 19.42 8.88
C ALA A 406 -1.79 18.85 7.59
N TYR A 407 -2.35 19.22 6.43
CA TYR A 407 -1.83 18.81 5.13
C TYR A 407 -0.47 19.44 4.78
N ILE A 408 -0.26 20.72 5.15
CA ILE A 408 1.05 21.38 5.03
C ILE A 408 2.10 20.65 5.87
N PHE A 409 1.80 20.34 7.13
CA PHE A 409 2.74 19.62 8.00
C PHE A 409 3.04 18.21 7.47
N GLU A 410 2.02 17.47 7.05
CA GLU A 410 2.19 16.17 6.41
C GLU A 410 3.13 16.25 5.20
N SER A 411 2.90 17.23 4.32
CA SER A 411 3.70 17.45 3.11
C SER A 411 5.14 17.87 3.41
N SER A 412 5.37 18.50 4.56
CA SER A 412 6.67 19.02 5.03
C SER A 412 7.47 18.01 5.86
N SER A 413 6.88 16.86 6.22
CA SER A 413 7.59 15.81 6.94
C SER A 413 8.66 15.15 6.07
N SER A 414 9.69 14.55 6.67
CA SER A 414 10.78 13.87 5.94
C SER A 414 10.31 12.76 4.99
N GLU A 415 9.20 12.11 5.34
CA GLU A 415 8.52 11.09 4.52
C GLU A 415 7.39 11.69 3.65
N GLY A 416 7.18 13.01 3.73
CA GLY A 416 6.13 13.74 3.03
C GLY A 416 6.32 13.84 1.51
N VAL A 417 5.28 14.31 0.83
CA VAL A 417 5.22 14.39 -0.63
C VAL A 417 6.35 15.26 -1.20
N TYR A 418 6.66 16.41 -0.58
CA TYR A 418 7.71 17.31 -1.03
C TYR A 418 9.12 16.69 -0.97
N TYR A 419 9.48 16.02 0.12
CA TYR A 419 10.82 15.41 0.23
C TYR A 419 10.93 14.13 -0.60
N SER A 420 9.83 13.40 -0.75
CA SER A 420 9.74 12.30 -1.73
C SER A 420 9.97 12.81 -3.17
N LEU A 421 9.47 14.01 -3.50
CA LEU A 421 9.74 14.68 -4.78
C LEU A 421 11.17 15.17 -4.92
N LEU A 422 11.67 15.89 -3.93
CA LEU A 422 13.00 16.47 -3.98
C LEU A 422 14.05 15.38 -4.09
N SER A 423 13.90 14.30 -3.32
CA SER A 423 14.73 13.10 -3.46
C SER A 423 14.62 12.54 -4.87
N SER A 424 13.43 12.42 -5.46
CA SER A 424 13.30 11.95 -6.84
C SER A 424 13.86 12.86 -7.93
N LYS A 425 13.82 14.19 -7.75
CA LYS A 425 14.40 15.16 -8.68
C LYS A 425 15.92 15.15 -8.59
N THR A 426 16.47 15.20 -7.38
CA THR A 426 17.92 15.04 -7.16
C THR A 426 18.40 13.68 -7.67
N MET A 427 17.58 12.64 -7.54
CA MET A 427 17.79 11.35 -8.19
C MET A 427 17.74 11.43 -9.72
N ALA A 428 16.81 12.17 -10.32
CA ALA A 428 16.74 12.35 -11.76
C ALA A 428 17.93 13.16 -12.32
N GLU A 429 18.44 14.12 -11.56
CA GLU A 429 19.61 14.95 -11.88
C GLU A 429 20.91 14.15 -11.82
N THR A 430 21.12 13.38 -10.73
CA THR A 430 22.31 12.52 -10.56
C THR A 430 22.43 11.46 -11.66
N THR A 431 21.30 10.87 -12.07
CA THR A 431 21.24 9.82 -13.11
C THR A 431 21.25 10.37 -14.55
N THR A 432 20.99 11.67 -14.81
CA THR A 432 21.05 12.23 -16.17
C THR A 432 22.39 12.89 -16.53
N GLY A 433 23.30 13.08 -15.57
CA GLY A 433 24.55 13.84 -15.77
C GLY A 433 24.33 15.32 -16.15
N ARG A 434 23.07 15.74 -16.35
CA ARG A 434 22.68 17.13 -16.50
C ARG A 434 22.52 17.69 -15.09
N ARG A 435 23.51 18.46 -14.67
CA ARG A 435 23.23 19.54 -13.72
C ARG A 435 22.24 20.45 -14.42
N PHE A 436 20.96 20.37 -14.09
CA PHE A 436 20.11 21.55 -14.21
C PHE A 436 20.68 22.53 -13.16
N SER A 437 21.64 23.33 -13.58
CA SER A 437 22.30 24.36 -12.77
C SER A 437 21.34 25.46 -12.26
N ASP A 438 20.04 25.29 -12.49
CA ASP A 438 19.00 26.26 -12.14
C ASP A 438 18.17 25.83 -10.92
N VAL A 439 18.27 24.59 -10.43
CA VAL A 439 17.62 24.21 -9.15
C VAL A 439 18.39 24.78 -7.95
N SER A 440 19.71 25.00 -8.08
CA SER A 440 20.50 25.73 -7.07
C SER A 440 20.34 27.26 -7.13
N MET A 441 19.47 27.77 -8.00
CA MET A 441 19.19 29.21 -8.16
C MET A 441 17.75 29.59 -7.76
N GLN A 442 16.95 28.67 -7.20
CA GLN A 442 15.76 29.05 -6.44
C GLN A 442 16.16 29.29 -4.98
N THR A 443 16.28 30.57 -4.66
CA THR A 443 16.65 31.14 -3.36
C THR A 443 15.53 31.04 -2.31
N ASP A 444 14.77 29.94 -2.29
CA ASP A 444 13.69 29.76 -1.31
C ASP A 444 14.13 28.75 -0.24
N GLU A 445 13.89 29.10 1.02
CA GLU A 445 14.32 28.33 2.18
C GLU A 445 13.61 26.97 2.25
N ASP A 446 14.35 25.93 2.63
CA ASP A 446 13.84 24.56 2.75
C ASP A 446 12.69 24.46 3.80
N PRO A 447 11.51 23.90 3.45
CA PRO A 447 10.33 23.89 4.33
C PRO A 447 10.57 23.30 5.72
N TYR A 448 11.30 22.19 5.81
CA TYR A 448 11.65 21.56 7.08
C TYR A 448 12.56 22.46 7.92
N THR A 449 13.54 23.10 7.29
CA THR A 449 14.42 24.07 7.96
C THR A 449 13.64 25.28 8.50
N VAL A 450 12.72 25.83 7.71
CA VAL A 450 11.82 26.93 8.14
C VAL A 450 10.95 26.48 9.31
N LEU A 451 10.35 25.29 9.21
CA LEU A 451 9.46 24.74 10.24
C LEU A 451 10.21 24.48 11.55
N LEU A 452 11.40 23.88 11.50
CA LEU A 452 12.24 23.67 12.70
C LEU A 452 12.69 25.00 13.32
N GLY A 453 13.08 25.97 12.49
CA GLY A 453 13.46 27.31 12.93
C GLY A 453 12.33 28.05 13.65
N GLN A 454 11.07 27.78 13.27
CA GLN A 454 9.86 28.36 13.87
C GLN A 454 9.13 27.40 14.82
N SER A 455 9.72 26.26 15.19
CA SER A 455 9.04 25.17 15.94
C SER A 455 8.31 25.65 17.19
N ASN A 456 8.98 26.41 18.07
CA ASN A 456 8.35 26.97 19.28
C ASN A 456 7.17 27.88 18.94
N GLN A 457 7.33 28.77 17.96
CA GLN A 457 6.28 29.70 17.55
C GLN A 457 5.06 28.96 17.01
N VAL A 458 5.26 27.96 16.14
CA VAL A 458 4.18 27.11 15.60
C VAL A 458 3.45 26.40 16.74
N CYS A 459 4.19 25.80 17.66
CA CYS A 459 3.61 25.11 18.81
C CYS A 459 2.83 26.07 19.72
N ASP A 460 3.29 27.31 19.92
CA ASP A 460 2.58 28.33 20.69
C ASP A 460 1.24 28.73 20.03
N TYR A 461 1.19 28.90 18.70
CA TYR A 461 -0.07 29.17 17.98
C TYR A 461 -1.06 28.00 18.07
N VAL A 462 -0.57 26.76 17.96
CA VAL A 462 -1.42 25.57 18.09
C VAL A 462 -1.91 25.40 19.53
N ALA A 463 -1.08 25.70 20.52
CA ALA A 463 -1.48 25.72 21.93
C ALA A 463 -2.58 26.77 22.18
N GLU A 464 -2.37 28.00 21.68
CA GLU A 464 -3.36 29.07 21.79
C GLU A 464 -4.69 28.71 21.09
N PHE A 465 -4.64 28.02 19.94
CA PHE A 465 -5.85 27.48 19.30
C PHE A 465 -6.59 26.48 20.18
N THR A 466 -5.88 25.51 20.76
CA THR A 466 -6.50 24.53 21.65
C THR A 466 -7.09 25.16 22.91
N GLU A 467 -6.58 26.32 23.35
CA GLU A 467 -7.06 27.04 24.52
C GLU A 467 -8.22 28.01 24.24
N LYS A 468 -8.12 28.83 23.18
CA LYS A 468 -9.08 29.90 22.87
C LYS A 468 -10.26 29.43 22.04
N ASN A 469 -10.05 28.50 21.11
CA ASN A 469 -11.08 27.99 20.20
C ASN A 469 -11.52 26.58 20.61
N GLN A 470 -11.75 26.40 21.91
CA GLN A 470 -12.12 25.10 22.48
C GLN A 470 -13.36 24.49 21.82
N THR A 471 -14.34 25.29 21.41
CA THR A 471 -15.55 24.79 20.73
C THR A 471 -15.21 23.95 19.51
N VAL A 472 -14.42 24.48 18.56
CA VAL A 472 -14.00 23.73 17.35
C VAL A 472 -13.00 22.64 17.68
N ALA A 473 -12.05 22.92 18.57
CA ALA A 473 -11.05 21.93 18.97
C ALA A 473 -11.69 20.67 19.59
N ILE A 474 -12.83 20.83 20.27
CA ILE A 474 -13.64 19.78 20.91
C ILE A 474 -14.62 19.14 19.94
N GLU A 475 -15.43 19.95 19.22
CA GLU A 475 -16.44 19.47 18.26
C GLU A 475 -15.80 18.68 17.12
N ARG A 476 -14.58 19.07 16.70
CA ARG A 476 -13.78 18.43 15.63
C ARG A 476 -12.44 17.92 16.16
N MET A 477 -12.48 17.21 17.28
CA MET A 477 -11.29 16.64 17.93
C MET A 477 -10.53 15.66 17.05
N ASP A 478 -11.20 14.95 16.15
CA ASP A 478 -10.58 14.13 15.10
C ASP A 478 -9.56 14.96 14.29
N LEU A 479 -9.96 16.15 13.83
CA LEU A 479 -9.09 17.05 13.09
C LEU A 479 -8.00 17.65 13.96
N THR A 480 -8.30 18.00 15.21
CA THR A 480 -7.31 18.52 16.16
C THR A 480 -6.20 17.49 16.42
N LEU A 481 -6.57 16.24 16.68
CA LEU A 481 -5.61 15.13 16.88
C LEU A 481 -4.81 14.87 15.61
N LYS A 482 -5.45 14.93 14.43
CA LYS A 482 -4.76 14.81 13.15
C LYS A 482 -3.74 15.93 12.96
N LEU A 483 -4.10 17.18 13.22
CA LEU A 483 -3.19 18.33 13.15
C LEU A 483 -1.96 18.11 14.04
N LEU A 484 -2.17 17.72 15.29
CA LEU A 484 -1.10 17.49 16.26
C LEU A 484 -0.21 16.31 15.86
N ALA A 485 -0.80 15.20 15.41
CA ALA A 485 -0.05 14.05 14.92
C ALA A 485 0.85 14.45 13.73
N LYS A 486 0.31 15.18 12.75
CA LYS A 486 1.08 15.64 11.59
C LYS A 486 2.15 16.66 11.97
N LEU A 487 1.89 17.55 12.93
CA LEU A 487 2.87 18.48 13.47
C LEU A 487 4.05 17.73 14.13
N THR A 488 3.77 16.76 15.02
CA THR A 488 4.79 15.94 15.67
C THR A 488 5.67 15.23 14.66
N ILE A 489 5.06 14.62 13.64
CA ILE A 489 5.79 13.92 12.57
C ILE A 489 6.65 14.90 11.76
N ALA A 490 6.11 16.08 11.43
CA ALA A 490 6.82 17.09 10.64
C ALA A 490 8.03 17.68 11.37
N LEU A 491 7.95 17.81 12.70
CA LEU A 491 9.04 18.29 13.54
C LEU A 491 10.03 17.19 13.95
N GLY A 492 9.66 15.92 13.83
CA GLY A 492 10.48 14.79 14.28
C GLY A 492 10.50 14.64 15.81
N GLY A 493 9.38 14.94 16.47
CA GLY A 493 9.24 15.02 17.93
C GLY A 493 8.90 16.43 18.40
N LEU A 494 8.45 16.54 19.65
CA LEU A 494 8.06 17.81 20.27
C LEU A 494 8.86 18.07 21.55
N ASP A 495 9.07 19.34 21.90
CA ASP A 495 9.62 19.68 23.22
C ASP A 495 8.69 19.14 24.33
N PRO A 496 9.21 18.50 25.38
CA PRO A 496 8.42 17.96 26.49
C PRO A 496 7.36 18.91 27.06
N LYS A 497 7.60 20.23 27.07
CA LYS A 497 6.62 21.21 27.54
C LYS A 497 5.33 21.22 26.70
N TYR A 498 5.45 21.04 25.38
CA TYR A 498 4.30 21.02 24.47
C TYR A 498 3.59 19.67 24.48
N ILE A 499 4.33 18.57 24.61
CA ILE A 499 3.73 17.23 24.81
C ILE A 499 2.84 17.26 26.04
N GLN A 500 3.37 17.77 27.16
CA GLN A 500 2.60 17.92 28.39
C GLN A 500 1.39 18.83 28.19
N LEU A 501 1.56 20.00 27.55
CA LEU A 501 0.49 20.95 27.32
C LEU A 501 -0.63 20.34 26.48
N TYR A 502 -0.32 19.75 25.31
CA TYR A 502 -1.31 19.18 24.40
C TYR A 502 -1.99 17.97 25.02
N VAL A 503 -1.25 17.05 25.63
CA VAL A 503 -1.87 15.86 26.22
C VAL A 503 -2.78 16.25 27.40
N VAL A 504 -2.37 17.22 28.24
CA VAL A 504 -3.18 17.69 29.37
C VAL A 504 -4.38 18.55 28.93
N SER A 505 -4.21 19.43 27.94
CA SER A 505 -5.29 20.29 27.45
C SER A 505 -6.41 19.46 26.82
N LEU A 506 -6.03 18.46 26.02
CA LEU A 506 -6.96 17.52 25.40
C LEU A 506 -7.60 16.60 26.43
N ASN A 507 -6.91 16.27 27.53
CA ASN A 507 -7.47 15.38 28.57
C ASN A 507 -8.76 15.93 29.21
N LYS A 508 -8.91 17.27 29.28
CA LYS A 508 -10.10 17.91 29.86
C LYS A 508 -11.40 17.58 29.12
N VAL A 509 -11.30 17.13 27.87
CA VAL A 509 -12.42 16.91 26.95
C VAL A 509 -12.42 15.47 26.41
N TRP A 510 -11.52 14.65 26.93
CA TRP A 510 -11.15 13.35 26.39
C TRP A 510 -12.28 12.32 26.47
N THR A 511 -13.18 12.45 27.45
CA THR A 511 -14.23 11.49 27.78
C THR A 511 -15.22 11.18 26.64
N SER A 512 -15.31 12.00 25.59
CA SER A 512 -16.22 11.80 24.45
C SER A 512 -15.59 11.16 23.20
N LEU A 513 -14.25 11.07 23.09
CA LEU A 513 -13.56 10.79 21.81
C LEU A 513 -12.46 9.72 21.87
N VAL A 514 -12.40 8.97 22.97
CA VAL A 514 -11.33 8.00 23.32
C VAL A 514 -11.19 6.84 22.31
N GLY A 515 -12.08 6.71 21.32
CA GLY A 515 -12.15 5.60 20.36
C GLY A 515 -11.72 5.89 18.92
N THR A 516 -11.20 7.09 18.61
CA THR A 516 -10.94 7.49 17.21
C THR A 516 -9.59 7.00 16.66
N PRO A 517 -9.49 6.67 15.35
CA PRO A 517 -8.21 6.36 14.70
C PRO A 517 -7.17 7.48 14.84
N GLU A 518 -7.62 8.74 14.89
CA GLU A 518 -6.77 9.93 15.00
C GLU A 518 -6.09 10.00 16.37
N ALA A 519 -6.77 9.54 17.45
CA ALA A 519 -6.16 9.45 18.78
C ALA A 519 -5.00 8.44 18.81
N PHE A 520 -5.18 7.29 18.15
CA PHE A 520 -4.11 6.32 17.98
C PHE A 520 -2.94 6.93 17.19
N CYS A 521 -3.21 7.60 16.07
CA CYS A 521 -2.19 8.23 15.25
C CYS A 521 -1.39 9.28 16.03
N PHE A 522 -2.06 10.08 16.86
CA PHE A 522 -1.42 11.09 17.70
C PHE A 522 -0.45 10.47 18.72
N PHE A 523 -0.89 9.47 19.49
CA PHE A 523 -0.01 8.82 20.46
C PHE A 523 1.09 7.99 19.80
N SER A 524 0.80 7.33 18.68
CA SER A 524 1.80 6.62 17.90
C SER A 524 2.88 7.58 17.41
N ALA A 525 2.49 8.76 16.90
CA ALA A 525 3.44 9.79 16.46
C ALA A 525 4.35 10.26 17.61
N LEU A 526 3.79 10.52 18.79
CA LEU A 526 4.58 10.88 19.98
C LEU A 526 5.52 9.73 20.40
N LEU A 527 5.03 8.50 20.50
CA LEU A 527 5.84 7.36 20.94
C LEU A 527 6.92 6.93 19.95
N LYS A 528 6.78 7.30 18.66
CA LYS A 528 7.79 7.06 17.62
C LYS A 528 9.05 7.91 17.84
N TYR A 529 8.89 9.18 18.25
CA TYR A 529 10.00 10.15 18.32
C TYR A 529 10.38 10.53 19.75
N ASP A 530 9.44 10.49 20.69
CA ASP A 530 9.62 10.99 22.06
C ASP A 530 9.65 9.84 23.08
N SER A 531 10.42 10.03 24.17
CA SER A 531 10.45 9.05 25.27
C SER A 531 9.25 9.21 26.21
N LEU A 532 8.94 8.15 26.97
CA LEU A 532 7.88 8.21 28.00
C LEU A 532 8.12 9.30 29.06
N GLU A 533 9.36 9.70 29.31
CA GLU A 533 9.70 10.74 30.29
C GLU A 533 9.22 12.13 29.82
N SER A 534 9.23 12.36 28.50
CA SER A 534 8.78 13.62 27.89
C SER A 534 7.29 13.91 28.15
N PHE A 535 6.48 12.86 28.39
CA PHE A 535 5.05 13.00 28.69
C PHE A 535 4.77 13.69 30.03
N GLY A 536 5.70 13.65 31.00
CA GLY A 536 5.53 14.29 32.33
C GLY A 536 4.13 14.11 32.92
N ASN A 537 3.43 15.23 33.20
CA ASN A 537 2.07 15.23 33.76
C ASN A 537 0.98 14.70 32.80
N GLY A 538 1.28 14.54 31.51
CA GLY A 538 0.38 13.95 30.51
C GLY A 538 0.42 12.42 30.46
N LEU A 539 1.40 11.77 31.11
CA LEU A 539 1.49 10.31 31.13
C LEU A 539 0.22 9.61 31.68
N PRO A 540 -0.42 10.09 32.76
CA PRO A 540 -1.68 9.53 33.22
C PRO A 540 -2.78 9.52 32.15
N CYS A 541 -2.82 10.53 31.27
CA CYS A 541 -3.81 10.64 30.20
C CYS A 541 -3.59 9.58 29.11
N LEU A 542 -2.33 9.34 28.72
CA LEU A 542 -1.98 8.22 27.83
C LEU A 542 -2.40 6.88 28.46
N ILE A 543 -2.18 6.70 29.77
CA ILE A 543 -2.58 5.49 30.48
C ILE A 543 -4.11 5.33 30.49
N GLU A 544 -4.87 6.41 30.72
CA GLU A 544 -6.34 6.39 30.67
C GLU A 544 -6.88 6.08 29.27
N TYR A 545 -6.28 6.65 28.22
CA TYR A 545 -6.61 6.32 26.83
C TYR A 545 -6.41 4.83 26.53
N LEU A 546 -5.24 4.29 26.89
CA LEU A 546 -4.94 2.87 26.68
C LEU A 546 -5.88 1.98 27.52
N LYS A 547 -6.19 2.37 28.76
CA LYS A 547 -7.17 1.66 29.59
C LYS A 547 -8.56 1.63 28.93
N PHE A 548 -9.00 2.73 28.34
CA PHE A 548 -10.27 2.77 27.61
C PHE A 548 -10.23 1.86 26.38
N CYS A 549 -9.16 1.92 25.58
CA CYS A 549 -9.01 1.04 24.42
C CYS A 549 -9.10 -0.43 24.83
N LEU A 550 -8.43 -0.79 25.92
CA LEU A 550 -8.44 -2.15 26.47
C LEU A 550 -9.75 -2.51 27.19
N SER A 551 -10.52 -1.57 27.73
CA SER A 551 -11.80 -1.90 28.38
C SER A 551 -12.92 -2.23 27.38
N ASN A 552 -12.77 -1.88 26.10
CA ASN A 552 -13.80 -2.13 25.08
C ASN A 552 -13.85 -3.61 24.65
N ASP A 553 -15.04 -4.20 24.59
CA ASP A 553 -15.25 -5.58 24.14
C ASP A 553 -15.90 -5.68 22.74
N THR A 554 -16.53 -4.61 22.26
CA THR A 554 -17.28 -4.60 20.98
C THR A 554 -16.43 -4.11 19.82
N ASN A 555 -15.61 -3.07 20.02
CA ASN A 555 -14.77 -2.50 18.96
C ASN A 555 -13.39 -3.16 18.93
N HIS A 556 -13.26 -4.25 18.16
CA HIS A 556 -12.01 -5.00 18.05
C HIS A 556 -10.85 -4.19 17.49
N ARG A 557 -11.10 -3.27 16.54
CA ARG A 557 -10.05 -2.43 15.94
C ARG A 557 -9.42 -1.53 16.99
N LEU A 558 -10.23 -0.87 17.80
CA LEU A 558 -9.75 -0.01 18.88
C LEU A 558 -8.89 -0.78 19.90
N VAL A 559 -9.31 -2.00 20.25
CA VAL A 559 -8.55 -2.86 21.17
C VAL A 559 -7.19 -3.22 20.58
N ILE A 560 -7.15 -3.58 19.29
CA ILE A 560 -5.91 -3.90 18.57
C ILE A 560 -4.98 -2.69 18.50
N ASP A 561 -5.50 -1.52 18.14
CA ASP A 561 -4.73 -0.27 18.07
C ASP A 561 -4.14 0.08 19.45
N GLY A 562 -4.93 -0.03 20.52
CA GLY A 562 -4.46 0.13 21.89
C GLY A 562 -3.38 -0.89 22.30
N LEU A 563 -3.57 -2.17 21.95
CA LEU A 563 -2.59 -3.23 22.21
C LEU A 563 -1.28 -3.02 21.43
N ASN A 564 -1.33 -2.47 20.23
CA ASN A 564 -0.14 -2.13 19.45
C ASN A 564 0.70 -1.07 20.17
N LEU A 565 0.07 0.01 20.67
CA LEU A 565 0.78 1.02 21.46
C LEU A 565 1.33 0.44 22.77
N VAL A 566 0.56 -0.41 23.47
CA VAL A 566 1.03 -1.07 24.70
C VAL A 566 2.26 -1.93 24.42
N ASN A 567 2.23 -2.74 23.35
CA ASN A 567 3.38 -3.55 22.96
C ASN A 567 4.56 -2.68 22.54
N GLU A 568 4.35 -1.60 21.79
CA GLU A 568 5.42 -0.65 21.44
C GLU A 568 6.07 -0.01 22.67
N ILE A 569 5.25 0.42 23.64
CA ILE A 569 5.71 0.93 24.93
C ILE A 569 6.54 -0.13 25.66
N PHE A 570 6.04 -1.36 25.75
CA PHE A 570 6.73 -2.43 26.47
C PHE A 570 8.00 -2.90 25.76
N ASP A 571 8.05 -2.87 24.43
CA ASP A 571 9.20 -3.36 23.66
C ASP A 571 10.30 -2.31 23.50
N LYS A 572 9.95 -1.07 23.13
CA LYS A 572 10.94 -0.01 22.85
C LYS A 572 11.29 0.83 24.08
N HIS A 573 10.30 1.19 24.90
CA HIS A 573 10.49 2.20 25.96
C HIS A 573 10.79 1.60 27.34
N LEU A 574 10.49 0.32 27.53
CA LEU A 574 10.75 -0.43 28.75
C LEU A 574 12.20 -0.99 28.75
N SER A 575 13.10 -0.30 29.44
CA SER A 575 14.48 -0.74 29.75
C SER A 575 14.80 -0.46 31.22
N GLU A 576 15.47 -1.36 31.93
CA GLU A 576 15.85 -1.19 33.35
C GLU A 576 16.73 0.06 33.53
N CYS A 577 16.12 1.20 33.83
CA CYS A 577 16.80 2.46 34.13
C CYS A 577 16.26 2.99 35.48
N PRO A 578 17.13 3.39 36.42
CA PRO A 578 16.71 3.85 37.75
C PRO A 578 15.72 5.02 37.70
N SER A 579 15.82 5.89 36.68
CA SER A 579 14.93 7.04 36.48
C SER A 579 13.48 6.68 36.14
N ARG A 580 13.20 5.43 35.73
CA ARG A 580 11.90 5.01 35.17
C ARG A 580 11.09 4.09 36.10
N GLN A 581 11.57 3.81 37.31
CA GLN A 581 10.94 2.83 38.21
C GLN A 581 9.49 3.18 38.59
N GLU A 582 9.18 4.45 38.83
CA GLU A 582 7.82 4.89 39.16
C GLU A 582 6.85 4.73 37.97
N ILE A 583 7.27 5.15 36.78
CA ILE A 583 6.50 5.00 35.53
C ILE A 583 6.24 3.51 35.26
N MET A 584 7.27 2.67 35.42
CA MET A 584 7.15 1.23 35.25
C MET A 584 6.15 0.62 36.24
N ALA A 585 6.20 0.99 37.51
CA ALA A 585 5.25 0.53 38.52
C ALA A 585 3.80 0.96 38.17
N GLN A 586 3.61 2.19 37.68
CA GLN A 586 2.30 2.69 37.24
C GLN A 586 1.73 1.91 36.05
N LEU A 587 2.55 1.62 35.03
CA LEU A 587 2.15 0.83 33.86
C LEU A 587 1.79 -0.62 34.25
N VAL A 588 2.62 -1.24 35.09
CA VAL A 588 2.37 -2.59 35.64
C VAL A 588 1.08 -2.65 36.43
N ASN A 589 0.81 -1.66 37.28
CA ASN A 589 -0.43 -1.59 38.06
C ASN A 589 -1.66 -1.32 37.20
N SER A 590 -1.49 -0.59 36.11
CA SER A 590 -2.59 -0.19 35.24
C SER A 590 -3.07 -1.26 34.28
N PHE A 591 -2.16 -2.04 33.67
CA PHE A 591 -2.53 -2.91 32.54
C PHE A 591 -2.56 -4.41 32.87
N THR A 592 -1.87 -4.88 33.91
CA THR A 592 -1.76 -6.33 34.17
C THR A 592 -3.13 -7.00 34.33
N GLY A 593 -4.05 -6.40 35.09
CA GLY A 593 -5.38 -6.95 35.31
C GLY A 593 -6.22 -7.03 34.02
N GLN A 594 -6.27 -5.94 33.25
CA GLN A 594 -7.02 -5.87 31.99
C GLN A 594 -6.47 -6.85 30.95
N LEU A 595 -5.15 -6.96 30.82
CA LEU A 595 -4.53 -7.89 29.88
C LEU A 595 -4.84 -9.36 30.24
N LEU A 596 -4.82 -9.70 31.55
CA LEU A 596 -5.16 -11.05 32.01
C LEU A 596 -6.63 -11.38 31.71
N GLU A 597 -7.53 -10.43 31.94
CA GLU A 597 -8.96 -10.57 31.61
C GLU A 597 -9.17 -10.82 30.10
N LYS A 598 -8.52 -10.04 29.24
CA LYS A 598 -8.63 -10.20 27.77
C LYS A 598 -8.12 -11.55 27.28
N ILE A 599 -7.04 -12.06 27.85
CA ILE A 599 -6.49 -13.37 27.47
C ILE A 599 -7.46 -14.50 27.85
N SER A 600 -8.05 -14.41 29.05
CA SER A 600 -8.98 -15.42 29.58
C SER A 600 -10.37 -15.37 28.96
N ASN A 601 -10.76 -14.22 28.38
CA ASN A 601 -12.06 -14.08 27.73
C ASN A 601 -12.12 -14.87 26.40
N LYS A 602 -12.99 -15.89 26.36
CA LYS A 602 -13.17 -16.78 25.21
C LYS A 602 -14.02 -16.19 24.08
N THR A 603 -14.73 -15.09 24.31
CA THR A 603 -15.58 -14.46 23.28
C THR A 603 -14.79 -13.56 22.34
N LEU A 604 -13.58 -13.14 22.73
CA LEU A 604 -12.73 -12.25 21.93
C LEU A 604 -11.98 -12.99 20.82
N SER A 605 -11.59 -12.23 19.79
CA SER A 605 -10.80 -12.75 18.68
C SER A 605 -9.46 -13.32 19.15
N THR A 606 -8.95 -14.30 18.41
CA THR A 606 -7.64 -14.92 18.68
C THR A 606 -6.52 -13.89 18.62
N GLU A 607 -6.60 -12.93 17.70
CA GLU A 607 -5.62 -11.84 17.55
C GLU A 607 -5.50 -10.98 18.82
N ILE A 608 -6.62 -10.51 19.39
CA ILE A 608 -6.63 -9.70 20.63
C ILE A 608 -6.00 -10.47 21.80
N ARG A 609 -6.35 -11.75 21.91
CA ARG A 609 -5.82 -12.65 22.96
C ARG A 609 -4.32 -12.84 22.80
N LEU A 610 -3.82 -12.96 21.57
CA LEU A 610 -2.39 -13.12 21.26
C LEU A 610 -1.58 -11.84 21.49
N GLN A 611 -2.10 -10.68 21.09
CA GLN A 611 -1.44 -9.40 21.35
C GLN A 611 -1.40 -9.07 22.84
N SER A 612 -2.48 -9.38 23.58
CA SER A 612 -2.51 -9.27 25.05
C SER A 612 -1.49 -10.21 25.71
N LEU A 613 -1.38 -11.45 25.22
CA LEU A 613 -0.38 -12.40 25.69
C LEU A 613 1.05 -11.88 25.45
N SER A 614 1.32 -11.33 24.27
CA SER A 614 2.62 -10.71 23.95
C SER A 614 2.98 -9.58 24.92
N ALA A 615 2.01 -8.70 25.21
CA ALA A 615 2.21 -7.57 26.12
C ALA A 615 2.55 -8.03 27.54
N ILE A 616 1.81 -9.01 28.10
CA ILE A 616 2.12 -9.59 29.42
C ILE A 616 3.50 -10.24 29.43
N VAL A 617 3.86 -10.96 28.37
CA VAL A 617 5.17 -11.63 28.28
C VAL A 617 6.30 -10.61 28.25
N SER A 618 6.20 -9.56 27.43
CA SER A 618 7.22 -8.50 27.36
C SER A 618 7.41 -7.81 28.72
N LEU A 619 6.29 -7.44 29.36
CA LEU A 619 6.30 -6.81 30.68
C LEU A 619 6.93 -7.71 31.74
N SER A 620 6.55 -8.99 31.76
CA SER A 620 7.03 -9.95 32.77
C SER A 620 8.48 -10.42 32.57
N CYS A 621 9.02 -10.28 31.36
CA CYS A 621 10.43 -10.52 31.09
C CYS A 621 11.33 -9.35 31.55
N LYS A 622 10.79 -8.13 31.56
CA LYS A 622 11.56 -6.90 31.77
C LYS A 622 11.44 -6.30 33.16
N ILE A 623 10.33 -6.52 33.87
CA ILE A 623 10.07 -5.90 35.19
C ILE A 623 9.81 -6.98 36.26
N SER A 624 10.35 -6.75 37.47
CA SER A 624 10.00 -7.52 38.67
C SER A 624 8.62 -7.10 39.21
N MET A 625 7.69 -8.04 39.31
CA MET A 625 6.31 -7.81 39.76
C MET A 625 6.08 -8.24 41.21
N GLU A 626 4.96 -7.84 41.79
CA GLU A 626 4.49 -8.35 43.09
C GLU A 626 4.12 -9.83 43.00
N THR A 627 4.22 -10.56 44.12
CA THR A 627 3.99 -12.02 44.21
C THR A 627 2.60 -12.42 43.71
N ASP A 628 1.56 -11.64 44.04
CA ASP A 628 0.18 -11.97 43.66
C ASP A 628 -0.02 -11.94 42.14
N LYS A 629 0.56 -10.95 41.47
CA LYS A 629 0.52 -10.84 39.99
C LYS A 629 1.30 -11.96 39.31
N LYS A 630 2.44 -12.35 39.88
CA LYS A 630 3.20 -13.51 39.38
C LYS A 630 2.34 -14.77 39.41
N HIS A 631 1.61 -15.02 40.50
CA HIS A 631 0.71 -16.18 40.59
C HIS A 631 -0.42 -16.13 39.57
N GLN A 632 -1.04 -14.96 39.35
CA GLN A 632 -2.09 -14.81 38.33
C GLN A 632 -1.57 -15.08 36.90
N ILE A 633 -0.36 -14.62 36.56
CA ILE A 633 0.27 -14.90 35.25
C ILE A 633 0.53 -16.40 35.08
N LEU A 634 1.05 -17.06 36.12
CA LEU A 634 1.27 -18.50 36.11
C LEU A 634 -0.04 -19.28 35.93
N GLU A 635 -1.11 -18.87 36.62
CA GLU A 635 -2.44 -19.46 36.45
C GLU A 635 -2.99 -19.26 35.02
N MET A 636 -2.83 -18.06 34.45
CA MET A 636 -3.21 -17.77 33.07
C MET A 636 -2.49 -18.68 32.07
N PHE A 637 -1.20 -18.97 32.27
CA PHE A 637 -0.49 -19.92 31.42
C PHE A 637 -1.09 -21.33 31.49
N THR A 638 -1.49 -21.79 32.68
CA THR A 638 -2.16 -23.09 32.88
C THR A 638 -3.52 -23.14 32.16
N GLN A 639 -4.26 -22.03 32.15
CA GLN A 639 -5.55 -21.96 31.45
C GLN A 639 -5.37 -21.91 29.93
N THR A 640 -4.47 -21.06 29.43
CA THR A 640 -4.30 -20.84 27.99
C THR A 640 -3.60 -21.99 27.28
N ILE A 641 -2.68 -22.71 27.94
CA ILE A 641 -2.00 -23.87 27.35
C ILE A 641 -2.99 -25.02 27.05
N SER A 642 -4.07 -25.12 27.81
CA SER A 642 -5.14 -26.10 27.59
C SER A 642 -6.04 -25.74 26.38
N THR A 643 -5.93 -24.53 25.84
CA THR A 643 -6.74 -24.06 24.71
C THR A 643 -5.96 -24.25 23.41
N GLU A 644 -6.41 -25.16 22.54
CA GLU A 644 -5.71 -25.58 21.31
C GLU A 644 -5.20 -24.39 20.45
N VAL A 645 -6.04 -23.39 20.21
CA VAL A 645 -5.71 -22.24 19.35
C VAL A 645 -4.62 -21.32 19.94
N LEU A 646 -4.47 -21.28 21.27
CA LEU A 646 -3.46 -20.44 21.94
C LEU A 646 -2.22 -21.22 22.39
N ALA A 647 -2.32 -22.55 22.51
CA ALA A 647 -1.30 -23.40 23.12
C ALA A 647 0.11 -23.15 22.56
N TYR A 648 0.26 -23.00 21.25
CA TYR A 648 1.55 -22.73 20.61
C TYR A 648 2.20 -21.43 21.11
N ASN A 649 1.44 -20.35 21.19
CA ASN A 649 1.94 -19.05 21.64
C ASN A 649 2.16 -19.03 23.15
N THR A 650 1.29 -19.69 23.92
CA THR A 650 1.46 -19.90 25.36
C THR A 650 2.74 -20.67 25.69
N LEU A 651 3.05 -21.75 24.96
CA LEU A 651 4.30 -22.50 25.15
C LEU A 651 5.53 -21.62 24.92
N ASN A 652 5.55 -20.85 23.83
CA ASN A 652 6.66 -19.93 23.55
C ASN A 652 6.73 -18.79 24.61
N ALA A 653 5.59 -18.31 25.09
CA ALA A 653 5.49 -17.33 26.17
C ALA A 653 6.10 -17.85 27.48
N ILE A 654 5.73 -19.07 27.89
CA ILE A 654 6.29 -19.72 29.09
C ILE A 654 7.81 -19.84 28.97
N ALA A 655 8.32 -20.33 27.83
CA ALA A 655 9.76 -20.45 27.61
C ALA A 655 10.50 -19.10 27.74
N LYS A 656 9.94 -18.02 27.15
CA LYS A 656 10.52 -16.67 27.27
C LYS A 656 10.56 -16.19 28.72
N VAL A 657 9.46 -16.35 29.46
CA VAL A 657 9.34 -15.90 30.85
C VAL A 657 10.29 -16.65 31.80
N VAL A 658 10.38 -17.97 31.66
CA VAL A 658 11.29 -18.80 32.46
C VAL A 658 12.75 -18.39 32.20
N LYS A 659 13.10 -18.19 30.93
CA LYS A 659 14.45 -17.75 30.52
C LYS A 659 14.83 -16.40 31.12
N ALA A 660 13.87 -15.46 31.20
CA ALA A 660 14.09 -14.14 31.79
C ALA A 660 14.33 -14.19 33.31
N SER A 661 14.00 -15.31 33.97
CA SER A 661 14.22 -15.60 35.40
C SER A 661 13.47 -14.74 36.43
N LYS A 662 12.74 -13.71 36.00
CA LYS A 662 12.08 -12.71 36.88
C LYS A 662 10.87 -13.23 37.69
N ILE A 663 10.24 -14.32 37.24
CA ILE A 663 9.06 -14.94 37.90
C ILE A 663 9.44 -16.26 38.60
N LEU A 664 10.70 -16.71 38.52
CA LEU A 664 11.10 -18.02 39.05
C LEU A 664 10.87 -18.19 40.55
N ASP A 665 10.87 -17.10 41.31
CA ASP A 665 10.58 -17.07 42.74
C ASP A 665 9.13 -17.45 43.10
N ALA A 666 8.18 -17.26 42.19
CA ALA A 666 6.77 -17.62 42.37
C ALA A 666 6.40 -18.99 41.77
N VAL A 667 7.32 -19.62 41.04
CA VAL A 667 7.08 -20.92 40.38
C VAL A 667 7.07 -22.04 41.42
N THR A 668 5.94 -22.74 41.53
CA THR A 668 5.78 -23.89 42.42
C THR A 668 6.05 -25.21 41.69
N SER A 669 6.47 -26.24 42.42
CA SER A 669 6.66 -27.58 41.85
C SER A 669 5.38 -28.16 41.25
N GLY A 670 4.22 -27.86 41.85
CA GLY A 670 2.90 -28.26 41.31
C GLY A 670 2.64 -27.65 39.92
N TRP A 671 2.92 -26.36 39.76
CA TRP A 671 2.76 -25.69 38.47
C TRP A 671 3.69 -26.25 37.38
N VAL A 672 4.95 -26.51 37.74
CA VAL A 672 5.93 -27.14 36.83
C VAL A 672 5.41 -28.49 36.33
N LYS A 673 4.86 -29.33 37.22
CA LYS A 673 4.30 -30.64 36.83
C LYS A 673 3.13 -30.48 35.86
N THR A 674 2.19 -29.57 36.12
CA THR A 674 1.04 -29.33 35.23
C THR A 674 1.47 -28.87 33.84
N ILE A 675 2.38 -27.89 33.74
CA ILE A 675 2.85 -27.41 32.43
C ILE A 675 3.68 -28.47 31.71
N LEU A 676 4.49 -29.23 32.45
CA LEU A 676 5.27 -30.33 31.90
C LEU A 676 4.37 -31.43 31.33
N ASP A 677 3.25 -31.77 31.99
CA ASP A 677 2.28 -32.75 31.48
C ASP A 677 1.73 -32.35 30.11
N TYR A 678 1.29 -31.10 29.94
CA TYR A 678 0.85 -30.58 28.64
C TYR A 678 1.98 -30.55 27.62
N ALA A 679 3.18 -30.10 28.00
CA ALA A 679 4.32 -30.06 27.08
C ALA A 679 4.70 -31.47 26.58
N LEU A 680 4.67 -32.49 27.46
CA LEU A 680 4.92 -33.89 27.14
C LEU A 680 3.82 -34.52 26.27
N GLU A 681 2.56 -34.14 26.46
CA GLU A 681 1.46 -34.57 25.59
C GLU A 681 1.61 -33.97 24.18
N TYR A 682 1.79 -32.65 24.11
CA TYR A 682 1.93 -31.87 22.87
C TYR A 682 3.23 -32.15 22.11
N LEU A 683 4.22 -32.74 22.74
CA LEU A 683 5.44 -33.21 22.08
C LEU A 683 5.14 -34.16 20.91
N SER A 684 4.11 -34.99 21.02
CA SER A 684 3.70 -35.93 19.96
C SER A 684 2.94 -35.26 18.80
N MET A 685 2.61 -33.97 18.90
CA MET A 685 1.90 -33.21 17.87
C MET A 685 2.88 -32.32 17.09
N SER A 686 2.88 -32.43 15.76
CA SER A 686 3.85 -31.73 14.89
C SER A 686 3.82 -30.20 15.03
N GLU A 687 2.64 -29.63 15.27
CA GLU A 687 2.42 -28.18 15.38
C GLU A 687 3.01 -27.59 16.67
N PHE A 688 2.98 -28.35 17.77
CA PHE A 688 3.41 -27.88 19.10
C PHE A 688 4.79 -28.38 19.51
N ASN A 689 5.32 -29.41 18.85
CA ASN A 689 6.57 -30.10 19.19
C ASN A 689 7.73 -29.15 19.51
N ASN A 690 8.03 -28.20 18.63
CA ASN A 690 9.13 -27.25 18.80
C ASN A 690 8.91 -26.34 20.02
N ALA A 691 7.68 -25.87 20.24
CA ALA A 691 7.36 -24.97 21.35
C ALA A 691 7.41 -25.70 22.70
N SER A 692 6.92 -26.96 22.76
CA SER A 692 7.03 -27.82 23.94
C SER A 692 8.49 -28.10 24.32
N LEU A 693 9.35 -28.39 23.34
CA LEU A 693 10.77 -28.61 23.58
C LEU A 693 11.46 -27.37 24.15
N LYS A 694 11.10 -26.16 23.68
CA LYS A 694 11.62 -24.92 24.30
C LYS A 694 11.25 -24.81 25.77
N VAL A 695 10.01 -25.10 26.15
CA VAL A 695 9.58 -25.06 27.56
C VAL A 695 10.41 -26.04 28.40
N ILE A 696 10.53 -27.29 27.95
CA ILE A 696 11.29 -28.33 28.67
C ILE A 696 12.77 -27.94 28.78
N LYS A 697 13.35 -27.37 27.72
CA LYS A 697 14.71 -26.85 27.74
C LYS A 697 14.89 -25.79 28.82
N GLU A 698 14.04 -24.76 28.82
CA GLU A 698 14.18 -23.66 29.78
C GLU A 698 13.92 -24.16 31.22
N PHE A 699 12.97 -25.06 31.44
CA PHE A 699 12.76 -25.72 32.75
C PHE A 699 14.01 -26.49 33.20
N SER A 700 14.66 -27.21 32.27
CA SER A 700 15.88 -27.97 32.56
C SER A 700 17.08 -27.06 32.87
N GLN A 701 17.22 -25.94 32.17
CA GLN A 701 18.29 -24.95 32.39
C GLN A 701 18.08 -24.17 33.69
N ALA A 702 16.84 -23.80 34.01
CA ALA A 702 16.43 -23.16 35.26
C ALA A 702 16.43 -24.11 36.47
N GLN A 703 16.81 -25.38 36.28
CA GLN A 703 16.94 -26.39 37.34
C GLN A 703 15.63 -26.78 38.05
N LEU A 704 14.48 -26.51 37.44
CA LEU A 704 13.14 -26.70 38.03
C LEU A 704 12.63 -28.16 38.07
N LEU A 705 13.30 -29.07 37.36
CA LEU A 705 12.84 -30.45 37.15
C LEU A 705 13.36 -31.41 38.22
N ASP A 706 12.52 -32.28 38.78
CA ASP A 706 12.98 -33.33 39.71
C ASP A 706 13.52 -34.58 38.97
N LEU A 707 13.90 -35.62 39.73
CA LEU A 707 14.43 -36.87 39.15
C LEU A 707 13.35 -37.66 38.37
N GLU A 708 12.10 -37.63 38.84
CA GLU A 708 10.98 -38.30 38.18
C GLU A 708 10.64 -37.61 36.86
N ASP A 709 10.62 -36.28 36.86
CA ASP A 709 10.43 -35.45 35.66
C ASP A 709 11.49 -35.76 34.60
N GLY A 710 12.76 -35.89 35.02
CA GLY A 710 13.87 -36.27 34.15
C GLY A 710 13.67 -37.64 33.49
N GLN A 711 13.20 -38.64 34.25
CA GLN A 711 12.90 -39.98 33.71
C GLN A 711 11.75 -39.94 32.71
N ARG A 712 10.68 -39.18 33.01
CA ARG A 712 9.54 -38.99 32.09
C ARG A 712 10.00 -38.33 30.78
N ILE A 713 10.80 -37.27 30.86
CA ILE A 713 11.32 -36.58 29.67
C ILE A 713 12.14 -37.55 28.81
N LEU A 714 13.02 -38.35 29.39
CA LEU A 714 13.80 -39.34 28.63
C LEU A 714 12.90 -40.37 27.92
N TYR A 715 11.84 -40.85 28.60
CA TYR A 715 10.86 -41.75 27.98
C TYR A 715 10.18 -41.10 26.76
N TYR A 716 9.71 -39.86 26.88
CA TYR A 716 9.06 -39.14 25.77
C TYR A 716 10.04 -38.77 24.64
N LEU A 717 11.29 -38.44 24.95
CA LEU A 717 12.33 -38.28 23.92
C LEU A 717 12.59 -39.60 23.18
N GLY A 718 12.53 -40.74 23.88
CA GLY A 718 12.56 -42.07 23.28
C GLY A 718 11.38 -42.32 22.33
N LYS A 719 10.17 -41.90 22.72
CA LYS A 719 8.98 -41.96 21.86
C LYS A 719 9.14 -41.08 20.61
N LEU A 720 9.56 -39.83 20.76
CA LEU A 720 9.85 -38.93 19.62
C LEU A 720 10.86 -39.52 18.64
N HIS A 721 11.91 -40.16 19.16
CA HIS A 721 12.91 -40.83 18.36
C HIS A 721 12.30 -42.00 17.59
N SER A 722 11.46 -42.81 18.22
CA SER A 722 10.75 -43.92 17.54
C SER A 722 9.80 -43.44 16.43
N GLU A 723 9.20 -42.26 16.60
CA GLU A 723 8.29 -41.61 15.64
C GLU A 723 9.04 -40.76 14.58
N LYS A 724 10.38 -40.67 14.66
CA LYS A 724 11.25 -39.87 13.77
C LYS A 724 10.90 -38.37 13.73
N MET A 725 10.52 -37.80 14.86
CA MET A 725 10.12 -36.38 14.98
C MET A 725 11.28 -35.40 15.30
N SER A 726 12.54 -35.84 15.22
CA SER A 726 13.69 -34.93 15.30
C SER A 726 13.89 -34.18 13.99
N SER A 727 14.21 -32.89 14.07
CA SER A 727 14.35 -31.99 12.92
C SER A 727 15.45 -30.96 13.14
N SER A 728 15.83 -30.24 12.08
CA SER A 728 16.84 -29.18 12.18
C SER A 728 16.43 -28.01 13.10
N SER A 729 15.13 -27.83 13.36
CA SER A 729 14.62 -26.77 14.24
C SER A 729 14.66 -27.14 15.71
N ASN A 730 14.46 -28.42 16.08
CA ASN A 730 14.39 -28.85 17.48
C ASN A 730 15.64 -29.57 18.00
N CYS A 731 16.55 -29.99 17.12
CA CYS A 731 17.69 -30.83 17.50
C CYS A 731 18.59 -30.23 18.60
N VAL A 732 18.80 -28.91 18.60
CA VAL A 732 19.58 -28.19 19.62
C VAL A 732 18.86 -28.24 20.97
N ASP A 733 17.56 -27.97 20.99
CA ASP A 733 16.77 -27.97 22.21
C ASP A 733 16.76 -29.38 22.83
N ILE A 734 16.55 -30.43 22.03
CA ILE A 734 16.65 -31.83 22.48
C ILE A 734 18.03 -32.12 23.07
N GLY A 735 19.11 -31.70 22.39
CA GLY A 735 20.47 -31.88 22.87
C GLY A 735 20.72 -31.21 24.22
N ILE A 736 20.22 -29.99 24.42
CA ILE A 736 20.38 -29.24 25.69
C ILE A 736 19.59 -29.93 26.79
N ILE A 737 18.34 -30.32 26.52
CA ILE A 737 17.49 -31.04 27.47
C ILE A 737 18.19 -32.32 27.92
N MET A 738 18.66 -33.14 26.99
CA MET A 738 19.36 -34.38 27.31
C MET A 738 20.62 -34.12 28.15
N ALA A 739 21.45 -33.14 27.77
CA ALA A 739 22.65 -32.80 28.53
C ALA A 739 22.36 -32.33 29.97
N GLN A 740 21.22 -31.69 30.22
CA GLN A 740 20.81 -31.29 31.58
C GLN A 740 20.17 -32.45 32.36
N VAL A 741 19.27 -33.22 31.74
CA VAL A 741 18.60 -34.36 32.38
C VAL A 741 19.59 -35.44 32.78
N LEU A 742 20.61 -35.72 31.95
CA LEU A 742 21.67 -36.68 32.24
C LEU A 742 22.58 -36.28 33.41
N LYS A 743 22.52 -35.04 33.92
CA LYS A 743 23.21 -34.69 35.17
C LYS A 743 22.53 -35.29 36.41
N ARG A 744 21.23 -35.61 36.30
CA ARG A 744 20.38 -36.04 37.42
C ARG A 744 19.92 -37.50 37.28
N VAL A 745 19.69 -37.97 36.05
CA VAL A 745 19.19 -39.32 35.77
C VAL A 745 20.32 -40.24 35.31
N ASN A 746 20.42 -41.42 35.92
CA ASN A 746 21.32 -42.48 35.49
C ASN A 746 20.65 -43.33 34.40
N VAL A 747 21.30 -43.45 33.24
CA VAL A 747 20.78 -44.17 32.07
C VAL A 747 21.39 -45.56 31.89
N ALA A 748 21.90 -46.22 32.93
CA ALA A 748 22.50 -47.55 32.81
C ALA A 748 21.61 -48.59 32.10
N ASN A 749 20.30 -48.60 32.37
CA ASN A 749 19.34 -49.52 31.75
C ASN A 749 18.89 -49.07 30.34
N ASP A 750 18.90 -47.77 30.07
CA ASP A 750 18.43 -47.15 28.82
C ASP A 750 19.58 -46.61 27.96
N LEU A 751 20.82 -47.03 28.22
CA LEU A 751 22.02 -46.48 27.60
C LEU A 751 21.97 -46.64 26.08
N LYS A 752 21.52 -47.80 25.61
CA LYS A 752 21.36 -48.08 24.18
C LYS A 752 20.35 -47.15 23.52
N LEU A 753 19.19 -46.91 24.14
CA LEU A 753 18.18 -45.99 23.64
C LEU A 753 18.71 -44.54 23.64
N THR A 754 19.36 -44.14 24.72
CA THR A 754 19.93 -42.78 24.87
C THR A 754 20.98 -42.51 23.80
N VAL A 755 21.90 -43.45 23.55
CA VAL A 755 22.90 -43.33 22.48
C VAL A 755 22.23 -43.30 21.11
N SER A 756 21.18 -44.11 20.88
CA SER A 756 20.40 -44.09 19.62
C SER A 756 19.80 -42.71 19.31
N ILE A 757 19.26 -42.02 20.34
CA ILE A 757 18.73 -40.65 20.19
C ILE A 757 19.86 -39.69 19.78
N VAL A 758 21.02 -39.76 20.42
CA VAL A 758 22.17 -38.90 20.11
C VAL A 758 22.69 -39.15 18.70
N VAL A 759 22.75 -40.41 18.26
CA VAL A 759 23.11 -40.78 16.89
C VAL A 759 22.18 -40.07 15.90
N ASP A 760 20.87 -40.11 16.13
CA ASP A 760 19.90 -39.43 15.27
C ASP A 760 20.04 -37.90 15.29
N LEU A 761 20.32 -37.30 16.45
CA LEU A 761 20.58 -35.86 16.55
C LEU A 761 21.82 -35.43 15.76
N CYS A 762 22.84 -36.28 15.68
CA CYS A 762 24.07 -36.01 14.91
C CYS A 762 23.81 -35.89 13.40
N ALA A 763 22.61 -36.22 12.91
CA ALA A 763 22.18 -35.92 11.55
C ALA A 763 22.18 -34.41 11.24
N TYR A 764 22.08 -33.55 12.27
CA TYR A 764 21.91 -32.11 12.16
C TYR A 764 23.16 -31.35 12.62
N ASP A 765 23.63 -30.41 11.80
CA ASP A 765 24.87 -29.65 12.08
C ASP A 765 24.77 -28.70 13.28
N LYS A 766 23.58 -28.19 13.59
CA LYS A 766 23.37 -27.28 14.72
C LYS A 766 23.61 -27.96 16.08
N VAL A 767 23.52 -29.29 16.15
CA VAL A 767 23.73 -30.06 17.39
C VAL A 767 25.20 -30.08 17.80
N ASP A 768 26.11 -29.84 16.86
CA ASP A 768 27.54 -29.99 17.08
C ASP A 768 28.07 -29.14 18.25
N ASP A 769 27.44 -28.01 18.57
CA ASP A 769 27.81 -27.13 19.70
C ASP A 769 27.38 -27.69 21.07
N VAL A 770 26.33 -28.51 21.11
CA VAL A 770 25.78 -29.09 22.35
C VAL A 770 26.31 -30.51 22.59
N LEU A 771 26.73 -31.19 21.52
CA LEU A 771 27.21 -32.57 21.54
C LEU A 771 28.35 -32.82 22.55
N PRO A 772 29.35 -31.93 22.74
CA PRO A 772 30.39 -32.11 23.76
C PRO A 772 29.85 -32.15 25.19
N ALA A 773 28.91 -31.27 25.51
CA ALA A 773 28.29 -31.24 26.84
C ALA A 773 27.51 -32.53 27.12
N LEU A 774 26.77 -33.02 26.12
CA LEU A 774 26.01 -34.26 26.22
C LEU A 774 26.96 -35.47 26.37
N MET A 775 27.98 -35.57 25.52
CA MET A 775 28.96 -36.66 25.57
C MET A 775 29.73 -36.67 26.90
N SER A 776 30.05 -35.50 27.45
CA SER A 776 30.67 -35.39 28.78
C SER A 776 29.79 -35.97 29.88
N GLN A 777 28.47 -35.78 29.85
CA GLN A 777 27.59 -36.42 30.84
C GLN A 777 27.53 -37.95 30.65
N LEU A 778 27.48 -38.44 29.41
CA LEU A 778 27.49 -39.88 29.15
C LEU A 778 28.80 -40.55 29.61
N LEU A 779 29.94 -39.89 29.38
CA LEU A 779 31.26 -40.36 29.81
C LEU A 779 31.44 -40.32 31.33
N LYS A 780 30.78 -39.40 32.04
CA LYS A 780 30.78 -39.42 33.52
C LYS A 780 30.06 -40.64 34.10
N GLN A 781 29.12 -41.22 33.36
CA GLN A 781 28.34 -42.38 33.78
C GLN A 781 28.88 -43.72 33.25
N ASN A 782 29.78 -43.73 32.25
CA ASN A 782 30.25 -44.93 31.54
C ASN A 782 31.74 -44.83 31.15
N SER A 783 32.40 -45.94 30.83
CA SER A 783 33.77 -45.91 30.29
C SER A 783 33.82 -45.55 28.80
N GLU A 784 34.93 -44.94 28.36
CA GLU A 784 35.20 -44.61 26.96
C GLU A 784 35.13 -45.86 26.05
N GLU A 785 35.70 -46.99 26.50
CA GLU A 785 35.67 -48.26 25.76
C GLU A 785 34.24 -48.75 25.52
N ASN A 786 33.38 -48.71 26.54
CA ASN A 786 31.99 -49.16 26.45
C ASN A 786 31.18 -48.26 25.49
N LEU A 787 31.33 -46.94 25.60
CA LEU A 787 30.67 -45.99 24.71
C LEU A 787 31.15 -46.14 23.26
N THR A 788 32.45 -46.35 23.04
CA THR A 788 33.02 -46.57 21.70
C THR A 788 32.44 -47.82 21.06
N GLN A 789 32.41 -48.95 21.79
CA GLN A 789 31.82 -50.20 21.29
C GLN A 789 30.32 -50.05 21.00
N LEU A 790 29.59 -49.36 21.88
CA LEU A 790 28.14 -49.16 21.72
C LEU A 790 27.81 -48.25 20.52
N ILE A 791 28.53 -47.14 20.35
CA ILE A 791 28.37 -46.22 19.21
C ILE A 791 28.62 -46.96 17.89
N GLN A 792 29.64 -47.82 17.83
CA GLN A 792 29.95 -48.63 16.64
C GLN A 792 28.89 -49.70 16.30
N GLN A 793 27.99 -50.06 17.23
CA GLN A 793 26.89 -50.99 16.94
C GLN A 793 25.78 -50.36 16.08
N PHE A 794 25.67 -49.04 16.05
CA PHE A 794 24.61 -48.33 15.32
C PHE A 794 24.92 -48.09 13.84
N GLY A 795 26.18 -48.24 13.42
CA GLY A 795 26.56 -48.02 12.04
C GLY A 795 28.05 -48.20 11.80
N LYS A 796 28.43 -48.19 10.53
CA LYS A 796 29.85 -48.19 10.14
C LYS A 796 30.50 -46.88 10.59
N THR A 797 31.79 -46.91 10.90
CA THR A 797 32.57 -45.70 11.25
C THR A 797 32.50 -44.62 10.18
N THR A 798 32.30 -45.00 8.92
CA THR A 798 32.11 -44.10 7.77
C THR A 798 30.77 -43.34 7.76
N ASP A 799 29.79 -43.72 8.59
CA ASP A 799 28.57 -42.94 8.77
C ASP A 799 28.91 -41.67 9.55
N PHE A 800 28.61 -40.51 8.96
CA PHE A 800 28.99 -39.22 9.52
C PHE A 800 28.45 -38.97 10.93
N LYS A 801 27.30 -39.55 11.28
CA LYS A 801 26.72 -39.45 12.63
C LYS A 801 27.62 -40.12 13.66
N ILE A 802 28.05 -41.34 13.33
CA ILE A 802 28.96 -42.15 14.13
C ILE A 802 30.33 -41.48 14.21
N SER A 803 30.83 -40.95 13.09
CA SER A 803 32.12 -40.24 13.06
C SER A 803 32.12 -39.00 13.94
N LYS A 804 31.04 -38.18 13.90
CA LYS A 804 30.87 -37.01 14.77
C LYS A 804 30.87 -37.39 16.24
N MET A 805 30.11 -38.43 16.62
CA MET A 805 30.07 -38.89 18.02
C MET A 805 31.43 -39.39 18.51
N LEU A 806 32.13 -40.19 17.70
CA LEU A 806 33.46 -40.68 18.04
C LEU A 806 34.46 -39.52 18.18
N ALA A 807 34.41 -38.52 17.29
CA ALA A 807 35.25 -37.33 17.39
C ALA A 807 35.01 -36.56 18.69
N VAL A 808 33.75 -36.28 19.02
CA VAL A 808 33.43 -35.60 20.28
C VAL A 808 33.83 -36.43 21.49
N LEU A 809 33.62 -37.75 21.47
CA LEU A 809 34.05 -38.64 22.55
C LEU A 809 35.56 -38.54 22.77
N THR A 810 36.36 -38.59 21.71
CA THR A 810 37.83 -38.48 21.80
C THR A 810 38.31 -37.12 22.31
N VAL A 811 37.60 -36.03 21.95
CA VAL A 811 37.89 -34.68 22.46
C VAL A 811 37.58 -34.60 23.96
N VAL A 812 36.42 -35.13 24.37
CA VAL A 812 35.97 -35.09 25.77
C VAL A 812 36.79 -36.04 26.66
N SER A 813 37.27 -37.17 26.13
CA SER A 813 38.16 -38.10 26.83
C SER A 813 39.64 -37.68 26.80
N GLN A 814 40.00 -36.60 26.10
CA GLN A 814 41.38 -36.12 25.92
C GLN A 814 42.32 -37.17 25.28
N ASN A 815 41.81 -37.93 24.31
CA ASN A 815 42.53 -39.01 23.63
C ASN A 815 43.32 -38.51 22.41
N ASP A 816 44.44 -37.84 22.65
CA ASP A 816 45.29 -37.24 21.60
C ASP A 816 45.87 -38.26 20.62
N ILE A 817 46.09 -39.50 21.07
CA ILE A 817 46.62 -40.60 20.25
C ILE A 817 45.66 -40.92 19.10
N SER A 818 44.36 -40.96 19.39
CA SER A 818 43.33 -41.25 18.39
C SER A 818 43.25 -40.13 17.34
N ILE A 819 43.36 -38.87 17.77
CA ILE A 819 43.42 -37.71 16.86
C ILE A 819 44.64 -37.81 15.95
N GLY A 820 45.82 -38.14 16.51
CA GLY A 820 47.06 -38.37 15.76
C GLY A 820 46.93 -39.45 14.68
N ASN A 821 46.31 -40.59 15.01
CA ASN A 821 46.07 -41.67 14.05
C ASN A 821 45.15 -41.25 12.89
N ILE A 822 44.10 -40.47 13.16
CA ILE A 822 43.21 -39.97 12.10
C ILE A 822 43.91 -38.92 11.22
N LEU A 823 44.79 -38.09 11.80
CA LEU A 823 45.63 -37.18 11.03
C LEU A 823 46.58 -37.94 10.09
N GLU A 824 47.16 -39.06 10.53
CA GLU A 824 47.95 -39.94 9.65
C GLU A 824 47.09 -40.57 8.55
N ASN A 825 45.85 -40.98 8.86
CA ASN A 825 44.93 -41.50 7.84
C ASN A 825 44.62 -40.46 6.76
N LEU A 826 44.38 -39.20 7.14
CA LEU A 826 44.19 -38.10 6.20
C LEU A 826 45.42 -37.92 5.29
N LYS A 827 46.63 -37.87 5.87
CA LYS A 827 47.90 -37.75 5.12
C LYS A 827 48.14 -38.91 4.16
N ASN A 828 47.79 -40.13 4.57
CA ASN A 828 47.98 -41.34 3.78
C ASN A 828 46.84 -41.62 2.79
N GLY A 829 45.84 -40.74 2.68
CA GLY A 829 44.70 -40.93 1.77
C GLY A 829 43.74 -42.05 2.18
N ARG A 830 43.74 -42.48 3.45
CA ARG A 830 42.90 -43.56 3.98
C ARG A 830 41.63 -42.99 4.61
N ASP A 831 40.48 -43.60 4.30
CA ASP A 831 39.17 -43.24 4.86
C ASP A 831 38.88 -41.72 4.86
N LEU A 832 39.30 -41.02 3.79
CA LEU A 832 39.32 -39.54 3.71
C LEU A 832 38.03 -38.86 4.18
N TYR A 833 36.86 -39.35 3.76
CA TYR A 833 35.58 -38.76 4.15
C TYR A 833 35.31 -38.88 5.66
N PHE A 834 35.60 -40.05 6.24
CA PHE A 834 35.52 -40.27 7.69
C PHE A 834 36.50 -39.37 8.45
N SER A 835 37.76 -39.35 8.02
CA SER A 835 38.80 -38.52 8.61
C SER A 835 38.44 -37.04 8.59
N LEU A 836 37.86 -36.54 7.50
CA LEU A 836 37.40 -35.15 7.39
C LEU A 836 36.24 -34.80 8.33
N ILE A 837 35.23 -35.67 8.43
CA ILE A 837 34.10 -35.45 9.35
C ILE A 837 34.59 -35.43 10.79
N PHE A 838 35.44 -36.42 11.14
CA PHE A 838 36.02 -36.54 12.47
C PHE A 838 36.83 -35.29 12.81
N LEU A 839 37.79 -34.91 11.96
CA LEU A 839 38.68 -33.77 12.20
C LEU A 839 37.95 -32.43 12.18
N ASN A 840 36.92 -32.26 11.34
CA ASN A 840 36.06 -31.08 11.40
C ASN A 840 35.43 -30.92 12.77
N GLN A 841 34.91 -32.00 13.34
CA GLN A 841 34.28 -31.95 14.66
C GLN A 841 35.31 -31.72 15.77
N VAL A 842 36.50 -32.33 15.69
CA VAL A 842 37.62 -32.05 16.61
C VAL A 842 38.03 -30.58 16.55
N SER A 843 38.14 -30.01 15.34
CA SER A 843 38.59 -28.63 15.12
C SER A 843 37.67 -27.56 15.69
N LYS A 844 36.44 -27.91 16.10
CA LYS A 844 35.55 -27.00 16.82
C LYS A 844 36.01 -26.71 18.26
N SER A 845 36.80 -27.61 18.84
CA SER A 845 37.23 -27.55 20.24
C SER A 845 38.75 -27.50 20.43
N ILE A 846 39.53 -28.05 19.50
CA ILE A 846 40.99 -28.19 19.61
C ILE A 846 41.67 -27.72 18.31
N ASP A 847 42.76 -26.94 18.44
CA ASP A 847 43.64 -26.62 17.32
C ASP A 847 44.49 -27.86 16.94
N LEU A 848 44.33 -28.34 15.70
CA LEU A 848 45.05 -29.51 15.18
C LEU A 848 46.55 -29.27 14.94
N ASN A 849 47.01 -28.02 14.88
CA ASN A 849 48.43 -27.65 14.73
C ASN A 849 49.17 -28.24 13.49
N ILE A 850 48.46 -28.56 12.40
CA ILE A 850 49.04 -29.16 11.18
C ILE A 850 48.97 -28.27 9.92
N GLY A 851 48.46 -27.04 10.03
CA GLY A 851 48.20 -26.17 8.87
C GLY A 851 46.94 -26.55 8.09
N LEU A 852 46.61 -25.78 7.06
CA LEU A 852 45.44 -25.96 6.19
C LEU A 852 45.74 -26.81 4.95
N GLU A 853 47.01 -26.89 4.51
CA GLU A 853 47.46 -27.62 3.31
C GLU A 853 46.80 -29.00 3.13
N PRO A 854 46.74 -29.89 4.14
CA PRO A 854 46.17 -31.24 3.97
C PRO A 854 44.68 -31.26 3.62
N PHE A 855 43.95 -30.20 4.01
CA PHE A 855 42.52 -30.06 3.72
C PHE A 855 42.29 -29.31 2.40
N LEU A 856 43.11 -28.32 2.10
CA LEU A 856 43.04 -27.51 0.87
C LEU A 856 43.32 -28.34 -0.38
N MET A 857 44.26 -29.30 -0.30
CA MET A 857 44.53 -30.24 -1.40
C MET A 857 43.28 -31.03 -1.82
N LEU A 858 42.34 -31.29 -0.90
CA LEU A 858 41.13 -32.07 -1.15
C LEU A 858 40.04 -31.31 -1.90
N PHE A 859 40.21 -29.99 -2.12
CA PHE A 859 39.33 -29.21 -3.00
C PHE A 859 39.38 -29.71 -4.45
N SER A 860 40.46 -30.39 -4.83
CA SER A 860 40.67 -31.02 -6.14
C SER A 860 40.01 -32.39 -6.32
N SER A 861 39.35 -32.92 -5.29
CA SER A 861 38.77 -34.26 -5.31
C SER A 861 37.61 -34.40 -6.31
N GLN A 862 37.55 -35.53 -7.03
CA GLN A 862 36.41 -35.87 -7.91
C GLN A 862 35.12 -36.18 -7.13
N LYS A 863 35.21 -36.39 -5.81
CA LYS A 863 34.06 -36.72 -4.97
C LYS A 863 33.52 -35.46 -4.27
N GLN A 864 32.36 -34.96 -4.71
CA GLN A 864 31.77 -33.72 -4.21
C GLN A 864 31.53 -33.71 -2.69
N ASN A 865 31.25 -34.86 -2.07
CA ASN A 865 31.08 -34.97 -0.62
C ASN A 865 32.40 -34.72 0.13
N ILE A 866 33.54 -35.14 -0.41
CA ILE A 866 34.87 -34.84 0.16
C ILE A 866 35.15 -33.34 0.04
N VAL A 867 34.90 -32.74 -1.13
CA VAL A 867 35.11 -31.29 -1.37
C VAL A 867 34.25 -30.44 -0.42
N ASN A 868 32.95 -30.73 -0.34
CA ASN A 868 32.04 -29.99 0.54
C ASN A 868 32.45 -30.11 2.02
N MET A 869 32.90 -31.31 2.44
CA MET A 869 33.33 -31.52 3.81
C MET A 869 34.67 -30.83 4.09
N SER A 870 35.64 -30.88 3.18
CA SER A 870 36.90 -30.16 3.34
C SER A 870 36.70 -28.65 3.41
N VAL A 871 35.80 -28.09 2.59
CA VAL A 871 35.42 -26.66 2.65
C VAL A 871 34.92 -26.30 4.05
N LYS A 872 34.05 -27.14 4.62
CA LYS A 872 33.50 -26.95 5.96
C LYS A 872 34.56 -27.13 7.06
N THR A 873 35.47 -28.08 6.91
CA THR A 873 36.60 -28.29 7.83
C THR A 873 37.51 -27.07 7.85
N VAL A 874 37.92 -26.58 6.68
CA VAL A 874 38.79 -25.39 6.57
C VAL A 874 38.08 -24.16 7.14
N SER A 875 36.81 -23.93 6.79
CA SER A 875 36.08 -22.77 7.33
C SER A 875 35.98 -22.86 8.85
N THR A 876 35.75 -24.05 9.42
CA THR A 876 35.68 -24.25 10.87
C THR A 876 37.01 -23.96 11.55
N ILE A 877 38.12 -24.49 11.03
CA ILE A 877 39.48 -24.25 11.55
C ILE A 877 39.79 -22.74 11.54
N VAL A 878 39.54 -22.07 10.41
CA VAL A 878 39.81 -20.63 10.26
C VAL A 878 38.90 -19.81 11.17
N SER A 879 37.61 -20.12 11.25
CA SER A 879 36.68 -19.37 12.10
C SER A 879 36.97 -19.52 13.60
N LYS A 880 37.45 -20.67 14.07
CA LYS A 880 37.81 -20.88 15.48
C LYS A 880 39.20 -20.34 15.85
N HIS A 881 40.12 -20.29 14.89
CA HIS A 881 41.51 -19.91 15.11
C HIS A 881 41.99 -18.89 14.06
N SER A 882 41.21 -17.81 13.88
CA SER A 882 41.39 -16.82 12.81
C SER A 882 42.77 -16.16 12.82
N ALA A 883 43.27 -15.78 14.01
CA ALA A 883 44.58 -15.16 14.18
C ALA A 883 45.75 -15.98 13.60
N LYS A 884 45.59 -17.30 13.50
CA LYS A 884 46.63 -18.21 12.99
C LYS A 884 46.42 -18.59 11.53
N TYR A 885 45.19 -18.92 11.14
CA TYR A 885 44.91 -19.59 9.86
C TYR A 885 44.28 -18.67 8.80
N LEU A 886 43.78 -17.49 9.15
CA LEU A 886 43.17 -16.58 8.16
C LEU A 886 44.18 -16.17 7.09
N ARG A 887 45.39 -15.78 7.49
CA ARG A 887 46.46 -15.39 6.54
C ARG A 887 46.86 -16.54 5.62
N GLU A 888 46.94 -17.76 6.16
CA GLU A 888 47.25 -18.96 5.39
C GLU A 888 46.16 -19.21 4.33
N PHE A 889 44.88 -19.10 4.70
CA PHE A 889 43.77 -19.25 3.77
C PHE A 889 43.74 -18.15 2.69
N LEU A 890 43.98 -16.88 3.04
CA LEU A 890 44.00 -15.78 2.08
C LEU A 890 45.15 -15.94 1.06
N ASN A 891 46.32 -16.43 1.49
CA ASN A 891 47.42 -16.75 0.59
C ASN A 891 47.06 -17.88 -0.38
N TYR A 892 46.37 -18.92 0.09
CA TYR A 892 45.85 -19.99 -0.78
C TYR A 892 44.82 -19.45 -1.77
N LEU A 893 43.89 -18.59 -1.31
CA LEU A 893 42.83 -18.02 -2.14
C LEU A 893 43.41 -17.24 -3.33
N ARG A 894 44.55 -16.56 -3.17
CA ARG A 894 45.25 -15.86 -4.27
C ARG A 894 45.81 -16.79 -5.36
N GLN A 895 46.08 -18.05 -5.04
CA GLN A 895 46.80 -18.98 -5.92
C GLN A 895 45.94 -20.15 -6.43
N THR A 896 44.76 -20.38 -5.83
CA THR A 896 43.95 -21.55 -6.11
C THR A 896 43.26 -21.50 -7.46
N THR A 897 43.19 -22.66 -8.13
CA THR A 897 42.36 -22.88 -9.32
C THR A 897 40.95 -23.40 -8.98
N PHE A 898 40.70 -23.76 -7.71
CA PHE A 898 39.43 -24.32 -7.24
C PHE A 898 38.57 -23.23 -6.61
N LEU A 899 38.00 -22.38 -7.46
CA LEU A 899 37.36 -21.13 -7.00
C LEU A 899 36.01 -21.36 -6.33
N THR A 900 35.13 -22.21 -6.86
CA THR A 900 33.81 -22.45 -6.25
C THR A 900 33.90 -22.97 -4.80
N PRO A 901 34.72 -23.99 -4.48
CA PRO A 901 34.94 -24.43 -3.10
C PRO A 901 35.56 -23.33 -2.22
N SER A 902 36.54 -22.58 -2.76
CA SER A 902 37.24 -21.52 -2.03
C SER A 902 36.35 -20.33 -1.70
N SER A 903 35.53 -19.86 -2.64
CA SER A 903 34.56 -18.79 -2.43
C SER A 903 33.48 -19.19 -1.42
N LYS A 904 33.00 -20.43 -1.48
CA LYS A 904 32.08 -20.97 -0.47
C LYS A 904 32.73 -21.04 0.92
N CYS A 905 34.01 -21.41 0.99
CA CYS A 905 34.77 -21.41 2.24
C CYS A 905 34.90 -19.99 2.81
N LEU A 906 35.25 -19.00 1.97
CA LEU A 906 35.36 -17.60 2.37
C LEU A 906 34.03 -17.05 2.90
N ALA A 907 32.92 -17.33 2.22
CA ALA A 907 31.58 -16.92 2.67
C ALA A 907 31.26 -17.47 4.06
N LEU A 908 31.55 -18.76 4.30
CA LEU A 908 31.37 -19.38 5.61
C LEU A 908 32.30 -18.78 6.68
N ILE A 909 33.51 -18.36 6.30
CA ILE A 909 34.46 -17.72 7.23
C ILE A 909 33.91 -16.35 7.64
N LEU A 910 33.58 -15.47 6.69
CA LEU A 910 33.11 -14.10 6.93
C LEU A 910 31.79 -14.05 7.73
N ASN A 911 30.93 -15.06 7.59
CA ASN A 911 29.71 -15.16 8.40
C ASN A 911 29.97 -15.48 9.88
N ASN A 912 31.17 -15.95 10.24
CA ASN A 912 31.48 -16.44 11.58
C ASN A 912 32.62 -15.66 12.28
N ILE A 913 33.25 -14.68 11.61
CA ILE A 913 34.33 -13.88 12.18
C ILE A 913 34.11 -12.39 11.92
N HIS A 914 34.55 -11.54 12.86
CA HIS A 914 34.80 -10.13 12.59
C HIS A 914 36.27 -9.95 12.21
N VAL A 915 36.52 -9.35 11.05
CA VAL A 915 37.84 -8.90 10.59
C VAL A 915 38.04 -7.40 10.85
N THR A 916 39.27 -6.92 10.75
CA THR A 916 39.59 -5.48 10.80
C THR A 916 39.25 -4.78 9.48
N ASN A 917 39.10 -3.44 9.49
CA ASN A 917 38.86 -2.65 8.27
C ASN A 917 39.98 -2.84 7.23
N GLU A 918 41.22 -3.00 7.66
CA GLU A 918 42.37 -3.24 6.77
C GLU A 918 42.28 -4.63 6.12
N GLU A 919 41.98 -5.67 6.89
CA GLU A 919 41.75 -7.03 6.38
C GLU A 919 40.54 -7.10 5.44
N ALA A 920 39.45 -6.39 5.76
CA ALA A 920 38.28 -6.28 4.89
C ALA A 920 38.64 -5.67 3.53
N GLY A 921 39.46 -4.61 3.52
CA GLY A 921 39.99 -4.00 2.30
C GLY A 921 40.88 -4.95 1.50
N GLU A 922 41.74 -5.74 2.16
CA GLU A 922 42.56 -6.75 1.48
C GLU A 922 41.71 -7.88 0.88
N ILE A 923 40.71 -8.37 1.61
CA ILE A 923 39.80 -9.41 1.14
C ILE A 923 39.05 -8.93 -0.12
N LEU A 924 38.59 -7.67 -0.11
CA LEU A 924 37.97 -7.06 -1.29
C LEU A 924 38.94 -7.07 -2.50
N GLN A 925 40.20 -6.66 -2.31
CA GLN A 925 41.19 -6.69 -3.38
C GLN A 925 41.43 -8.10 -3.93
N ILE A 926 41.54 -9.11 -3.05
CA ILE A 926 41.71 -10.51 -3.46
C ILE A 926 40.51 -10.96 -4.31
N ILE A 927 39.28 -10.68 -3.86
CA ILE A 927 38.06 -11.01 -4.61
C ILE A 927 38.09 -10.36 -5.99
N VAL A 928 38.44 -9.07 -6.06
CA VAL A 928 38.50 -8.31 -7.32
C VAL A 928 39.54 -8.88 -8.29
N GLU A 929 40.73 -9.22 -7.80
CA GLU A 929 41.81 -9.83 -8.60
C GLU A 929 41.37 -11.18 -9.21
N ILE A 930 40.75 -12.03 -8.39
CA ILE A 930 40.25 -13.35 -8.80
C ILE A 930 39.15 -13.20 -9.85
N GLU A 931 38.14 -12.39 -9.56
CA GLU A 931 36.97 -12.23 -10.43
C GLU A 931 37.32 -11.55 -11.76
N LYS A 932 38.33 -10.66 -11.80
CA LYS A 932 38.87 -10.11 -13.07
C LYS A 932 39.62 -11.15 -13.90
N GLY A 933 40.28 -12.12 -13.27
CA GLY A 933 41.03 -13.18 -13.95
C GLY A 933 40.15 -14.26 -14.60
N LEU A 934 38.88 -14.34 -14.23
CA LEU A 934 37.94 -15.36 -14.72
C LEU A 934 37.34 -15.00 -16.09
N THR A 935 37.75 -15.74 -17.14
CA THR A 935 37.24 -15.59 -18.52
C THR A 935 36.17 -16.63 -18.93
N ILE A 936 35.71 -17.45 -17.98
CA ILE A 936 34.90 -18.65 -18.29
C ILE A 936 33.44 -18.30 -18.62
N LYS A 937 32.88 -19.03 -19.61
CA LYS A 937 31.47 -19.10 -19.97
C LYS A 937 30.60 -19.09 -18.71
N VAL A 938 29.90 -17.98 -18.54
CA VAL A 938 29.09 -17.58 -17.38
C VAL A 938 27.99 -18.60 -17.03
N GLU A 939 27.65 -19.52 -17.94
CA GLU A 939 26.53 -20.46 -17.85
C GLU A 939 26.70 -21.67 -16.89
N GLU A 940 27.91 -21.97 -16.39
CA GLU A 940 28.15 -23.14 -15.51
C GLU A 940 28.57 -22.80 -14.08
N ASN A 941 28.79 -21.52 -13.75
CA ASN A 941 29.48 -21.15 -12.51
C ASN A 941 28.49 -20.72 -11.41
N THR A 942 28.17 -21.62 -10.46
CA THR A 942 27.38 -21.29 -9.26
C THR A 942 28.18 -20.54 -8.18
N GLY A 943 29.46 -20.22 -8.45
CA GLY A 943 30.37 -19.60 -7.49
C GLY A 943 30.09 -18.13 -7.17
N TYR A 944 29.56 -17.36 -8.12
CA TYR A 944 29.41 -15.90 -7.99
C TYR A 944 28.44 -15.50 -6.88
N GLU A 945 27.37 -16.27 -6.62
CA GLU A 945 26.44 -15.95 -5.52
C GLU A 945 27.13 -16.01 -4.15
N ASN A 946 28.06 -16.95 -3.95
CA ASN A 946 28.84 -17.03 -2.71
C ASN A 946 29.75 -15.81 -2.55
N VAL A 947 30.37 -15.36 -3.65
CA VAL A 947 31.22 -14.15 -3.65
C VAL A 947 30.38 -12.89 -3.45
N ALA A 948 29.20 -12.81 -4.05
CA ALA A 948 28.25 -11.71 -3.88
C ALA A 948 27.78 -11.59 -2.42
N SER A 949 27.54 -12.71 -1.74
CA SER A 949 27.28 -12.74 -0.30
C SER A 949 28.48 -12.27 0.53
N CYS A 950 29.72 -12.61 0.14
CA CYS A 950 30.92 -12.07 0.79
C CYS A 950 30.98 -10.55 0.65
N LEU A 951 30.78 -10.02 -0.56
CA LEU A 951 30.77 -8.58 -0.82
C LEU A 951 29.67 -7.87 -0.03
N SER A 952 28.51 -8.50 0.14
CA SER A 952 27.42 -7.95 0.96
C SER A 952 27.83 -7.75 2.41
N ASN A 953 28.46 -8.74 3.04
CA ASN A 953 28.95 -8.60 4.41
C ASN A 953 30.00 -7.48 4.50
N LEU A 954 30.89 -7.38 3.51
CA LEU A 954 31.88 -6.31 3.42
C LEU A 954 31.25 -4.91 3.30
N ILE A 955 30.12 -4.79 2.59
CA ILE A 955 29.37 -3.53 2.47
C ILE A 955 28.70 -3.17 3.78
N VAL A 956 27.95 -4.10 4.36
CA VAL A 956 27.09 -3.86 5.52
C VAL A 956 27.90 -3.60 6.78
N GLU A 957 28.90 -4.43 7.06
CA GLU A 957 29.66 -4.36 8.32
C GLU A 957 30.79 -3.34 8.28
N TYR A 958 31.34 -3.04 7.09
CA TYR A 958 32.57 -2.24 6.94
C TYR A 958 32.43 -1.01 6.03
N GLY A 959 31.23 -0.70 5.52
CA GLY A 959 30.97 0.53 4.76
C GLY A 959 31.65 0.61 3.39
N LEU A 960 31.99 -0.52 2.76
CA LEU A 960 32.80 -0.58 1.53
C LEU A 960 32.01 -0.34 0.22
N LEU A 961 30.77 0.16 0.29
CA LEU A 961 29.90 0.35 -0.88
C LEU A 961 30.52 1.27 -1.93
N GLU A 962 31.04 2.43 -1.53
CA GLU A 962 31.60 3.40 -2.48
C GLU A 962 32.80 2.85 -3.25
N SER A 963 33.64 2.06 -2.57
CA SER A 963 34.76 1.35 -3.19
C SER A 963 34.26 0.36 -4.26
N ILE A 964 33.23 -0.43 -3.94
CA ILE A 964 32.64 -1.40 -4.88
C ILE A 964 32.00 -0.70 -6.09
N LEU A 965 31.29 0.42 -5.87
CA LEU A 965 30.70 1.19 -6.98
C LEU A 965 31.75 1.85 -7.87
N SER A 966 32.90 2.25 -7.32
CA SER A 966 34.02 2.75 -8.12
C SER A 966 34.62 1.65 -9.01
N ILE A 967 34.81 0.45 -8.45
CA ILE A 967 35.30 -0.73 -9.18
C ILE A 967 34.30 -1.13 -10.28
N LEU A 968 33.00 -1.09 -9.99
CA LEU A 968 31.96 -1.38 -10.96
C LEU A 968 31.95 -0.35 -12.11
N ALA A 969 32.12 0.94 -11.81
CA ALA A 969 32.18 1.98 -12.83
C ALA A 969 33.38 1.83 -13.78
N GLU A 970 34.52 1.36 -13.27
CA GLU A 970 35.71 1.07 -14.08
C GLU A 970 35.58 -0.19 -14.94
N SER A 971 34.74 -1.14 -14.52
CA SER A 971 34.50 -2.39 -15.24
C SER A 971 33.35 -2.20 -16.23
N GLN A 972 33.66 -2.12 -17.53
CA GLN A 972 32.59 -2.02 -18.55
C GLN A 972 31.63 -3.23 -18.44
N PRO A 973 30.30 -3.03 -18.62
CA PRO A 973 29.27 -4.06 -18.45
C PRO A 973 29.21 -5.09 -19.61
N SER A 974 30.36 -5.46 -20.17
CA SER A 974 30.46 -6.51 -21.20
C SER A 974 31.42 -7.61 -20.75
N ILE A 975 30.84 -8.70 -20.23
CA ILE A 975 31.47 -10.02 -20.01
C ILE A 975 32.60 -10.01 -18.96
N SER A 976 32.36 -9.50 -17.75
CA SER A 976 33.24 -9.76 -16.60
C SER A 976 32.48 -10.47 -15.47
N ASN A 977 33.10 -11.51 -14.90
CA ASN A 977 32.53 -12.22 -13.74
C ASN A 977 32.40 -11.28 -12.54
N LEU A 978 33.37 -10.38 -12.36
CA LEU A 978 33.30 -9.34 -11.33
C LEU A 978 32.01 -8.50 -11.40
N ALA A 979 31.63 -8.04 -12.60
CA ALA A 979 30.42 -7.25 -12.73
C ALA A 979 29.18 -8.06 -12.37
N ILE A 980 29.00 -9.30 -12.85
CA ILE A 980 27.81 -10.08 -12.47
C ILE A 980 27.76 -10.38 -10.96
N THR A 981 28.92 -10.62 -10.35
CA THR A 981 29.07 -10.81 -8.90
C THR A 981 28.60 -9.57 -8.14
N ILE A 982 29.12 -8.38 -8.48
CA ILE A 982 28.70 -7.11 -7.87
C ILE A 982 27.21 -6.83 -8.12
N GLY A 983 26.73 -7.10 -9.33
CA GLY A 983 25.32 -6.91 -9.69
C GLY A 983 24.37 -7.87 -8.99
N SER A 984 24.86 -8.98 -8.44
CA SER A 984 24.09 -9.93 -7.65
C SER A 984 24.15 -9.63 -6.14
N THR A 985 25.06 -8.77 -5.71
CA THR A 985 25.21 -8.34 -4.30
C THR A 985 23.97 -7.65 -3.72
N PRO A 986 23.15 -6.87 -4.45
CA PRO A 986 21.94 -6.24 -3.91
C PRO A 986 20.97 -7.22 -3.25
N LYS A 987 20.87 -8.45 -3.76
CA LYS A 987 20.04 -9.55 -3.21
C LYS A 987 20.33 -9.83 -1.73
N PHE A 988 21.56 -9.56 -1.28
CA PHE A 988 22.01 -9.80 0.09
C PHE A 988 22.13 -8.50 0.91
N THR A 989 22.36 -7.35 0.29
CA THR A 989 22.46 -6.07 1.02
C THR A 989 21.09 -5.47 1.33
N PHE A 990 20.15 -5.48 0.39
CA PHE A 990 18.81 -4.86 0.56
C PHE A 990 17.86 -5.68 1.44
N THR A 991 18.28 -6.87 1.89
CA THR A 991 17.58 -7.62 2.93
C THR A 991 17.86 -7.10 4.34
N ASN A 992 18.91 -6.28 4.51
CA ASN A 992 19.25 -5.69 5.80
C ASN A 992 18.59 -4.30 5.94
N GLU A 993 17.66 -4.18 6.90
CA GLU A 993 16.91 -2.94 7.16
C GLU A 993 17.79 -1.81 7.71
N THR A 994 18.75 -2.12 8.60
CA THR A 994 19.64 -1.10 9.19
C THR A 994 20.51 -0.44 8.11
N PHE A 995 21.04 -1.23 7.17
CA PHE A 995 21.79 -0.72 6.02
C PHE A 995 20.97 0.27 5.19
N LEU A 996 19.67 0.02 4.99
CA LEU A 996 18.79 0.86 4.19
C LEU A 996 18.36 2.16 4.88
N GLU A 997 18.47 2.22 6.20
CA GLU A 997 18.18 3.41 7.01
C GLU A 997 19.41 4.29 7.19
N GLU A 998 20.58 3.68 7.44
CA GLU A 998 21.82 4.39 7.71
C GLU A 998 22.53 4.89 6.44
N THR A 999 22.36 4.21 5.30
CA THR A 999 23.04 4.58 4.05
C THR A 999 22.41 5.80 3.41
N SER A 1000 23.24 6.77 3.01
CA SER A 1000 22.77 7.98 2.31
C SER A 1000 22.00 7.64 1.03
N LEU A 1001 20.91 8.36 0.80
CA LEU A 1001 20.03 8.13 -0.36
C LEU A 1001 20.79 8.28 -1.68
N GLN A 1002 21.70 9.23 -1.81
CA GLN A 1002 22.53 9.42 -3.02
C GLN A 1002 23.33 8.16 -3.37
N LEU A 1003 23.91 7.50 -2.36
CA LEU A 1003 24.72 6.29 -2.57
C LEU A 1003 23.84 5.08 -2.94
N LEU A 1004 22.68 4.94 -2.30
CA LEU A 1004 21.69 3.91 -2.65
C LEU A 1004 21.18 4.06 -4.08
N VAL A 1005 21.00 5.29 -4.55
CA VAL A 1005 20.54 5.59 -5.92
C VAL A 1005 21.59 5.19 -6.93
N ARG A 1006 22.85 5.59 -6.71
CA ARG A 1006 23.97 5.20 -7.57
C ARG A 1006 24.13 3.68 -7.61
N TYR A 1007 23.99 3.02 -6.45
CA TYR A 1007 24.03 1.57 -6.37
C TYR A 1007 22.89 0.93 -7.17
N ALA A 1008 21.68 1.43 -7.01
CA ALA A 1008 20.52 0.92 -7.71
C ALA A 1008 20.61 1.12 -9.23
N GLU A 1009 21.00 2.31 -9.70
CA GLU A 1009 21.16 2.61 -11.12
C GLU A 1009 22.21 1.71 -11.78
N GLN A 1010 23.40 1.60 -11.18
CA GLN A 1010 24.50 0.81 -11.73
C GLN A 1010 24.19 -0.69 -11.79
N THR A 1011 23.34 -1.21 -10.88
CA THR A 1011 22.98 -2.63 -10.82
C THR A 1011 21.62 -2.97 -11.44
N THR A 1012 20.91 -1.99 -12.02
CA THR A 1012 19.63 -2.19 -12.72
C THR A 1012 19.70 -1.69 -14.15
N SER A 1013 19.75 -0.38 -14.36
CA SER A 1013 19.67 0.28 -15.67
C SER A 1013 20.79 -0.22 -16.59
N ASN A 1014 22.03 -0.24 -16.10
CA ASN A 1014 23.18 -0.69 -16.88
C ASN A 1014 23.15 -2.20 -17.19
N TYR A 1015 22.39 -2.98 -16.42
CA TYR A 1015 22.32 -4.43 -16.51
C TYR A 1015 21.20 -4.89 -17.45
N ILE A 1016 20.02 -4.27 -17.35
CA ILE A 1016 18.84 -4.55 -18.18
C ILE A 1016 19.12 -4.32 -19.67
N PHE A 1017 19.96 -3.33 -20.01
CA PHE A 1017 20.31 -3.02 -21.41
C PHE A 1017 21.66 -3.61 -21.85
N SER A 1018 22.22 -4.56 -21.09
CA SER A 1018 23.44 -5.26 -21.48
C SER A 1018 23.17 -6.34 -22.55
N ASN A 1019 24.20 -6.86 -23.21
CA ASN A 1019 24.03 -7.91 -24.23
C ASN A 1019 23.80 -9.33 -23.64
N SER A 1020 24.05 -9.53 -22.34
CA SER A 1020 24.01 -10.85 -21.71
C SER A 1020 22.71 -11.07 -20.94
N LEU A 1021 21.99 -12.16 -21.25
CA LEU A 1021 20.73 -12.51 -20.58
C LEU A 1021 20.88 -12.58 -19.05
N MET A 1022 22.02 -13.06 -18.54
CA MET A 1022 22.25 -13.15 -17.10
C MET A 1022 22.30 -11.78 -16.42
N PHE A 1023 22.97 -10.81 -17.04
CA PHE A 1023 23.00 -9.43 -16.54
C PHE A 1023 21.60 -8.82 -16.61
N LYS A 1024 20.87 -9.06 -17.69
CA LYS A 1024 19.48 -8.60 -17.83
C LYS A 1024 18.58 -9.14 -16.71
N GLU A 1025 18.67 -10.43 -16.41
CA GLU A 1025 17.92 -11.08 -15.33
C GLU A 1025 18.30 -10.54 -13.95
N ALA A 1026 19.59 -10.34 -13.67
CA ALA A 1026 20.03 -9.72 -12.42
C ALA A 1026 19.48 -8.29 -12.28
N GLY A 1027 19.54 -7.49 -13.35
CA GLY A 1027 19.06 -6.11 -13.35
C GLY A 1027 17.55 -5.98 -13.10
N ILE A 1028 16.73 -6.83 -13.72
CA ILE A 1028 15.27 -6.81 -13.49
C ILE A 1028 14.88 -7.39 -12.13
N SER A 1029 15.63 -8.39 -11.63
CA SER A 1029 15.43 -8.92 -10.28
C SER A 1029 15.74 -7.85 -9.22
N ASN A 1030 16.85 -7.10 -9.40
CA ASN A 1030 17.20 -5.97 -8.55
C ASN A 1030 16.13 -4.87 -8.59
N LEU A 1031 15.57 -4.57 -9.77
CA LEU A 1031 14.50 -3.58 -9.88
C LEU A 1031 13.27 -3.97 -9.06
N ASN A 1032 12.87 -5.24 -9.13
CA ASN A 1032 11.77 -5.78 -8.33
C ASN A 1032 12.07 -5.76 -6.83
N LEU A 1033 13.30 -6.10 -6.45
CA LEU A 1033 13.75 -6.00 -5.05
C LEU A 1033 13.64 -4.56 -4.55
N PHE A 1034 14.11 -3.58 -5.34
CA PHE A 1034 14.06 -2.17 -4.97
C PHE A 1034 12.63 -1.63 -4.94
N MET A 1035 11.75 -2.06 -5.84
CA MET A 1035 10.32 -1.72 -5.77
C MET A 1035 9.71 -2.13 -4.42
N SER A 1036 10.12 -3.26 -3.86
CA SER A 1036 9.61 -3.76 -2.57
C SER A 1036 10.27 -3.12 -1.34
N LYS A 1037 11.52 -2.69 -1.43
CA LYS A 1037 12.31 -2.19 -0.28
C LYS A 1037 12.45 -0.67 -0.22
N LYS A 1038 12.56 0.00 -1.39
CA LYS A 1038 12.70 1.45 -1.55
C LYS A 1038 12.01 1.90 -2.85
N ALA A 1039 10.67 1.88 -2.83
CA ALA A 1039 9.82 2.13 -4.00
C ALA A 1039 10.12 3.48 -4.70
N ASN A 1040 10.37 4.54 -3.94
CA ASN A 1040 10.73 5.85 -4.47
C ASN A 1040 11.94 5.81 -5.43
N ILE A 1041 12.96 4.99 -5.09
CA ILE A 1041 14.15 4.82 -5.92
C ILE A 1041 13.81 4.07 -7.21
N ALA A 1042 13.11 2.94 -7.06
CA ALA A 1042 12.79 2.07 -8.17
C ALA A 1042 11.83 2.71 -9.18
N ILE A 1043 10.81 3.43 -8.73
CA ILE A 1043 9.85 4.12 -9.62
C ILE A 1043 10.57 5.17 -10.48
N SER A 1044 11.49 5.94 -9.88
CA SER A 1044 12.26 6.96 -10.59
C SER A 1044 13.14 6.36 -11.70
N LEU A 1045 13.79 5.22 -11.43
CA LEU A 1045 14.55 4.47 -12.43
C LEU A 1045 13.62 3.91 -13.52
N MET A 1046 12.51 3.28 -13.13
CA MET A 1046 11.53 2.72 -14.06
C MET A 1046 11.00 3.73 -15.06
N THR A 1047 10.65 4.94 -14.60
CA THR A 1047 10.14 6.03 -15.46
C THR A 1047 11.08 6.31 -16.64
N LYS A 1048 12.40 6.25 -16.42
CA LYS A 1048 13.43 6.46 -17.44
C LYS A 1048 13.65 5.24 -18.33
N MET A 1049 13.52 4.06 -17.76
CA MET A 1049 13.82 2.80 -18.46
C MET A 1049 12.66 2.33 -19.35
N ILE A 1050 11.41 2.66 -19.01
CA ILE A 1050 10.22 2.19 -19.73
C ILE A 1050 10.31 2.43 -21.25
N PRO A 1051 10.68 3.61 -21.76
CA PRO A 1051 10.83 3.82 -23.20
C PRO A 1051 11.74 2.77 -23.87
N ASN A 1052 12.93 2.56 -23.31
CA ASN A 1052 13.92 1.62 -23.84
C ASN A 1052 13.49 0.15 -23.64
N ILE A 1053 12.86 -0.18 -22.50
CA ILE A 1053 12.29 -1.51 -22.24
C ILE A 1053 11.22 -1.85 -23.27
N MET A 1054 10.32 -0.91 -23.53
CA MET A 1054 9.26 -1.04 -24.54
C MET A 1054 9.87 -1.20 -25.92
N GLU A 1055 10.96 -0.50 -26.22
CA GLU A 1055 11.63 -0.59 -27.52
C GLU A 1055 12.29 -1.95 -27.75
N SER A 1056 13.11 -2.40 -26.80
CA SER A 1056 14.12 -3.44 -27.00
C SER A 1056 13.92 -4.74 -26.21
N GLU A 1057 13.25 -4.71 -25.06
CA GLU A 1057 13.27 -5.84 -24.11
C GLU A 1057 11.92 -6.57 -23.97
N ILE A 1058 10.79 -5.92 -24.25
CA ILE A 1058 9.45 -6.49 -24.03
C ILE A 1058 9.07 -7.61 -25.01
N LYS A 1059 9.77 -7.73 -26.14
CA LYS A 1059 9.46 -8.70 -27.20
C LYS A 1059 10.35 -9.94 -27.07
N ALA A 1060 9.80 -11.11 -27.37
CA ALA A 1060 10.58 -12.36 -27.45
C ALA A 1060 11.77 -12.23 -28.42
N ASN A 1061 12.99 -12.31 -27.88
CA ASN A 1061 14.22 -12.32 -28.66
C ASN A 1061 14.46 -13.73 -29.22
N LYS A 1062 14.57 -13.84 -30.54
CA LYS A 1062 14.80 -15.11 -31.24
C LYS A 1062 16.15 -15.75 -30.89
N GLU A 1063 17.12 -14.96 -30.45
CA GLU A 1063 18.44 -15.46 -30.03
C GLU A 1063 18.37 -16.34 -28.77
N TYR A 1064 17.36 -16.13 -27.92
CA TYR A 1064 17.16 -16.91 -26.70
C TYR A 1064 16.24 -18.12 -26.90
N ILE A 1065 15.79 -18.39 -28.14
CA ILE A 1065 14.87 -19.49 -28.45
C ILE A 1065 15.61 -20.63 -29.14
N ARG A 1066 15.83 -21.73 -28.43
CA ARG A 1066 16.44 -22.95 -28.97
C ARG A 1066 15.38 -24.01 -29.25
N THR A 1067 15.61 -24.82 -30.29
CA THR A 1067 14.71 -25.92 -30.66
C THR A 1067 15.38 -27.26 -30.35
N GLN A 1068 14.77 -28.03 -29.45
CA GLN A 1068 15.20 -29.39 -29.13
C GLN A 1068 14.31 -30.40 -29.87
N PHE A 1069 14.94 -31.37 -30.51
CA PHE A 1069 14.24 -32.44 -31.23
C PHE A 1069 14.05 -33.65 -30.31
N ILE A 1070 12.81 -34.12 -30.18
CA ILE A 1070 12.45 -35.35 -29.47
C ILE A 1070 11.78 -36.27 -30.50
N GLY A 1071 12.59 -37.07 -31.21
CA GLY A 1071 12.10 -37.85 -32.35
C GLY A 1071 11.54 -36.95 -33.47
N PRO A 1072 10.31 -37.15 -33.97
CA PRO A 1072 9.69 -36.29 -34.99
C PRO A 1072 9.18 -34.95 -34.43
N TYR A 1073 9.17 -34.76 -33.10
CA TYR A 1073 8.61 -33.58 -32.45
C TYR A 1073 9.67 -32.50 -32.22
N LYS A 1074 9.27 -31.22 -32.40
CA LYS A 1074 10.10 -30.04 -32.13
C LYS A 1074 9.59 -29.36 -30.85
N HIS A 1075 10.42 -29.31 -29.81
CA HIS A 1075 10.13 -28.56 -28.59
C HIS A 1075 10.95 -27.26 -28.59
N LYS A 1076 10.27 -26.10 -28.54
CA LYS A 1076 10.93 -24.80 -28.43
C LYS A 1076 11.14 -24.45 -26.97
N ILE A 1077 12.37 -24.16 -26.59
CA ILE A 1077 12.74 -23.67 -25.26
C ILE A 1077 13.12 -22.20 -25.43
N ASP A 1078 12.43 -21.32 -24.71
CA ASP A 1078 12.70 -19.89 -24.68
C ASP A 1078 13.41 -19.57 -23.37
N ASP A 1079 14.74 -19.48 -23.42
CA ASP A 1079 15.56 -19.21 -22.24
C ASP A 1079 15.34 -17.76 -21.74
N GLY A 1080 14.84 -16.86 -22.58
CA GLY A 1080 14.50 -15.47 -22.22
C GLY A 1080 13.08 -15.27 -21.67
N LEU A 1081 12.29 -16.33 -21.54
CA LEU A 1081 10.89 -16.25 -21.07
C LEU A 1081 10.79 -15.69 -19.65
N ASN A 1082 11.64 -16.17 -18.75
CA ASN A 1082 11.65 -15.76 -17.34
C ASN A 1082 11.98 -14.27 -17.19
N TYR A 1083 13.02 -13.80 -17.90
CA TYR A 1083 13.38 -12.39 -17.97
C TYR A 1083 12.21 -11.51 -18.43
N ARG A 1084 11.58 -11.85 -19.57
CA ARG A 1084 10.42 -11.08 -20.07
C ARG A 1084 9.27 -11.08 -19.08
N LYS A 1085 8.97 -12.22 -18.46
CA LYS A 1085 7.92 -12.30 -17.43
C LYS A 1085 8.19 -11.33 -16.28
N GLN A 1086 9.45 -11.26 -15.81
CA GLN A 1086 9.83 -10.31 -14.75
C GLN A 1086 9.65 -8.86 -15.18
N ILE A 1087 9.86 -8.49 -16.45
CA ILE A 1087 9.56 -7.13 -16.95
C ILE A 1087 8.08 -6.80 -16.79
N PHE A 1088 7.18 -7.70 -17.21
CA PHE A 1088 5.74 -7.48 -17.08
C PHE A 1088 5.32 -7.42 -15.60
N GLU A 1089 5.91 -8.25 -14.74
CA GLU A 1089 5.71 -8.21 -13.29
C GLU A 1089 6.23 -6.91 -12.68
N SER A 1090 7.38 -6.37 -13.13
CA SER A 1090 7.89 -5.07 -12.66
C SER A 1090 6.92 -3.94 -12.98
N ILE A 1091 6.35 -3.92 -14.19
CA ILE A 1091 5.34 -2.91 -14.57
C ILE A 1091 4.05 -3.10 -13.76
N TYR A 1092 3.64 -4.34 -13.50
CA TYR A 1092 2.51 -4.62 -12.60
C TYR A 1092 2.77 -4.10 -11.18
N TYR A 1093 3.94 -4.40 -10.61
CA TYR A 1093 4.34 -3.95 -9.29
C TYR A 1093 4.41 -2.43 -9.21
N LEU A 1094 4.88 -1.75 -10.27
CA LEU A 1094 4.81 -0.29 -10.36
C LEU A 1094 3.39 0.21 -10.11
N PHE A 1095 2.40 -0.26 -10.86
CA PHE A 1095 1.01 0.21 -10.64
C PHE A 1095 0.46 -0.17 -9.27
N LYS A 1096 0.76 -1.38 -8.78
CA LYS A 1096 0.34 -1.81 -7.46
C LYS A 1096 0.90 -0.89 -6.36
N THR A 1097 2.20 -0.60 -6.40
CA THR A 1097 2.85 0.28 -5.43
C THR A 1097 2.29 1.71 -5.48
N LEU A 1098 1.91 2.19 -6.67
CA LEU A 1098 1.30 3.51 -6.82
C LEU A 1098 -0.14 3.59 -6.31
N GLU A 1099 -0.88 2.48 -6.38
CA GLU A 1099 -2.22 2.35 -5.79
C GLU A 1099 -2.14 2.31 -4.27
N ASP A 1100 -1.24 1.49 -3.72
CA ASP A 1100 -1.01 1.34 -2.29
C ASP A 1100 -0.46 2.64 -1.67
N ASN A 1101 0.30 3.44 -2.44
CA ASN A 1101 0.89 4.69 -1.99
C ASN A 1101 0.71 5.82 -3.02
N LYS A 1102 -0.44 6.50 -2.95
CA LYS A 1102 -0.79 7.63 -3.83
C LYS A 1102 0.23 8.76 -3.81
N SER A 1103 0.98 8.93 -2.71
CA SER A 1103 2.04 9.93 -2.64
C SER A 1103 3.10 9.70 -3.72
N LEU A 1104 3.34 8.47 -4.19
CA LEU A 1104 4.40 8.16 -5.15
C LEU A 1104 3.97 8.37 -6.62
N VAL A 1105 2.69 8.64 -6.90
CA VAL A 1105 2.13 8.70 -8.27
C VAL A 1105 2.85 9.71 -9.15
N PHE A 1106 3.26 10.85 -8.58
CA PHE A 1106 3.97 11.89 -9.30
C PHE A 1106 5.33 11.41 -9.86
N LEU A 1107 5.98 10.42 -9.24
CA LEU A 1107 7.29 9.90 -9.64
C LEU A 1107 7.24 9.22 -11.01
N CYS A 1108 6.06 8.68 -11.34
CA CYS A 1108 5.84 7.92 -12.54
C CYS A 1108 5.33 8.82 -13.67
N ASN A 1109 6.24 9.60 -14.26
CA ASN A 1109 5.99 10.46 -15.42
C ASN A 1109 6.20 9.70 -16.75
N VAL A 1110 5.33 8.74 -17.02
CA VAL A 1110 5.36 7.94 -18.25
C VAL A 1110 4.10 8.22 -19.05
N LYS A 1111 4.25 8.66 -20.30
CA LYS A 1111 3.14 8.80 -21.25
C LYS A 1111 2.73 7.42 -21.78
N TRP A 1112 1.91 6.70 -21.01
CA TRP A 1112 1.56 5.30 -21.28
C TRP A 1112 0.89 5.06 -22.63
N ALA A 1113 0.12 6.02 -23.13
CA ALA A 1113 -0.55 5.90 -24.42
C ALA A 1113 0.44 5.71 -25.59
N LEU A 1114 1.67 6.26 -25.51
CA LEU A 1114 2.74 6.03 -26.51
C LEU A 1114 3.15 4.55 -26.60
N TYR A 1115 3.05 3.82 -25.48
CA TYR A 1115 3.60 2.48 -25.33
C TYR A 1115 2.51 1.39 -25.25
N PHE A 1116 1.27 1.78 -24.97
CA PHE A 1116 0.15 0.87 -24.71
C PHE A 1116 0.00 -0.20 -25.79
N ASN A 1117 -0.05 0.23 -27.05
CA ASN A 1117 -0.25 -0.67 -28.18
C ASN A 1117 0.84 -1.76 -28.24
N LYS A 1118 2.10 -1.36 -28.03
CA LYS A 1118 3.24 -2.28 -28.05
C LYS A 1118 3.25 -3.19 -26.82
N PHE A 1119 3.02 -2.64 -25.63
CA PHE A 1119 2.91 -3.38 -24.37
C PHE A 1119 1.85 -4.48 -24.46
N PHE A 1120 0.62 -4.09 -24.81
CA PHE A 1120 -0.51 -5.00 -24.89
C PHE A 1120 -0.31 -6.06 -25.97
N GLU A 1121 0.23 -5.69 -27.14
CA GLU A 1121 0.52 -6.63 -28.21
C GLU A 1121 1.52 -7.70 -27.83
N CYS A 1122 2.64 -7.27 -27.22
CA CYS A 1122 3.70 -8.19 -26.84
C CYS A 1122 3.21 -9.11 -25.72
N GLY A 1123 2.49 -8.58 -24.73
CA GLY A 1123 2.04 -9.37 -23.59
C GLY A 1123 0.93 -10.38 -23.92
N ILE A 1124 -0.13 -9.97 -24.63
CA ILE A 1124 -1.28 -10.85 -24.89
C ILE A 1124 -0.95 -12.02 -25.84
N LYS A 1125 0.09 -11.87 -26.68
CA LYS A 1125 0.53 -12.89 -27.65
C LYS A 1125 1.60 -13.85 -27.10
N ASP A 1126 2.24 -13.51 -25.97
CA ASP A 1126 3.32 -14.30 -25.38
C ASP A 1126 2.76 -15.53 -24.60
N ASP A 1127 3.60 -16.16 -23.78
CA ASP A 1127 3.20 -17.27 -22.91
C ASP A 1127 2.02 -16.89 -21.99
N GLN A 1128 1.20 -17.88 -21.64
CA GLN A 1128 0.00 -17.70 -20.81
C GLN A 1128 0.33 -16.96 -19.49
N SER A 1129 1.49 -17.21 -18.89
CA SER A 1129 1.91 -16.54 -17.66
C SER A 1129 2.16 -15.03 -17.85
N ILE A 1130 2.74 -14.62 -18.97
CA ILE A 1130 2.96 -13.21 -19.33
C ILE A 1130 1.62 -12.55 -19.70
N ALA A 1131 0.80 -13.23 -20.51
CA ALA A 1131 -0.51 -12.73 -20.87
C ALA A 1131 -1.38 -12.47 -19.63
N SER A 1132 -1.31 -13.33 -18.61
CA SER A 1132 -1.96 -13.11 -17.32
C SER A 1132 -1.61 -11.77 -16.69
N VAL A 1133 -0.31 -11.50 -16.57
CA VAL A 1133 0.19 -10.28 -15.94
C VAL A 1133 -0.15 -9.07 -16.80
N CYS A 1134 0.00 -9.18 -18.13
CA CYS A 1134 -0.39 -8.13 -19.07
C CYS A 1134 -1.85 -7.69 -18.90
N LEU A 1135 -2.80 -8.62 -18.80
CA LEU A 1135 -4.22 -8.30 -18.63
C LEU A 1135 -4.49 -7.61 -17.28
N LEU A 1136 -3.88 -8.09 -16.19
CA LEU A 1136 -4.01 -7.48 -14.86
C LEU A 1136 -3.40 -6.07 -14.82
N THR A 1137 -2.21 -5.90 -15.39
CA THR A 1137 -1.54 -4.60 -15.52
C THR A 1137 -2.37 -3.62 -16.35
N THR A 1138 -3.03 -4.11 -17.40
CA THR A 1138 -3.88 -3.27 -18.26
C THR A 1138 -5.09 -2.72 -17.52
N LEU A 1139 -5.74 -3.51 -16.63
CA LEU A 1139 -6.85 -3.00 -15.81
C LEU A 1139 -6.39 -1.87 -14.87
N LYS A 1140 -5.24 -2.06 -14.20
CA LYS A 1140 -4.67 -1.02 -13.35
C LYS A 1140 -4.28 0.24 -14.14
N LEU A 1141 -3.80 0.06 -15.37
CA LEU A 1141 -3.49 1.17 -16.26
C LEU A 1141 -4.76 1.93 -16.66
N PHE A 1142 -5.87 1.25 -16.96
CA PHE A 1142 -7.15 1.91 -17.29
C PHE A 1142 -7.71 2.74 -16.14
N GLU A 1143 -7.62 2.25 -14.91
CA GLU A 1143 -8.04 3.01 -13.72
C GLU A 1143 -7.19 4.27 -13.51
N ARG A 1144 -5.92 4.23 -13.93
CA ARG A 1144 -4.99 5.36 -13.79
C ARG A 1144 -5.04 6.35 -14.96
N GLU A 1145 -5.26 5.87 -16.18
CA GLU A 1145 -5.35 6.65 -17.42
C GLU A 1145 -6.73 6.47 -18.07
N PRO A 1146 -7.82 7.02 -17.48
CA PRO A 1146 -9.18 6.85 -18.00
C PRO A 1146 -9.37 7.28 -19.45
N TYR A 1147 -8.53 8.20 -19.93
CA TYR A 1147 -8.60 8.79 -21.27
C TYR A 1147 -7.60 8.19 -22.26
N ILE A 1148 -7.02 7.02 -21.96
CA ILE A 1148 -5.96 6.41 -22.78
C ILE A 1148 -6.36 6.20 -24.25
N PHE A 1149 -7.65 6.03 -24.53
CA PHE A 1149 -8.19 5.83 -25.88
C PHE A 1149 -8.58 7.13 -26.62
N GLY A 1150 -8.59 8.27 -25.93
CA GLY A 1150 -8.90 9.58 -26.50
C GLY A 1150 -7.66 10.44 -26.79
N GLN A 1151 -6.45 9.97 -26.47
CA GLN A 1151 -5.21 10.72 -26.71
C GLN A 1151 -4.79 10.61 -28.18
N ASP A 1152 -4.72 11.74 -28.88
CA ASP A 1152 -4.24 11.82 -30.26
C ASP A 1152 -2.71 11.68 -30.29
N ILE A 1153 -2.22 10.56 -30.81
CA ILE A 1153 -0.79 10.23 -30.89
C ILE A 1153 -0.43 9.94 -32.36
N GLY A 1154 -0.60 10.95 -33.20
CA GLY A 1154 -0.39 10.81 -34.65
C GLY A 1154 -1.37 9.82 -35.28
N ASP A 1155 -0.91 9.04 -36.28
CA ASP A 1155 -1.76 8.13 -37.08
C ASP A 1155 -2.16 6.81 -36.38
N VAL A 1156 -1.92 6.66 -35.07
CA VAL A 1156 -2.06 5.37 -34.37
C VAL A 1156 -3.34 5.32 -33.55
N ASP A 1157 -4.36 4.61 -34.05
CA ASP A 1157 -5.58 4.31 -33.29
C ASP A 1157 -5.30 3.24 -32.20
N ILE A 1158 -5.19 3.70 -30.96
CA ILE A 1158 -4.95 2.85 -29.78
C ILE A 1158 -6.13 1.92 -29.51
N PHE A 1159 -7.35 2.42 -29.69
CA PHE A 1159 -8.58 1.70 -29.40
C PHE A 1159 -8.85 0.59 -30.43
N GLU A 1160 -8.70 0.89 -31.72
CA GLU A 1160 -8.80 -0.12 -32.77
C GLU A 1160 -7.70 -1.20 -32.62
N GLY A 1161 -6.48 -0.78 -32.27
CA GLY A 1161 -5.37 -1.68 -31.97
C GLY A 1161 -5.68 -2.62 -30.81
N PHE A 1162 -6.30 -2.12 -29.74
CA PHE A 1162 -6.75 -2.90 -28.59
C PHE A 1162 -7.79 -3.96 -28.97
N ILE A 1163 -8.86 -3.56 -29.66
CA ILE A 1163 -9.93 -4.48 -30.09
C ILE A 1163 -9.37 -5.56 -31.01
N THR A 1164 -8.59 -5.15 -32.01
CA THR A 1164 -8.03 -6.07 -33.01
C THR A 1164 -7.15 -7.15 -32.38
N ARG A 1165 -6.37 -6.80 -31.34
CA ARG A 1165 -5.52 -7.77 -30.62
C ARG A 1165 -6.34 -8.74 -29.78
N ASN A 1166 -7.37 -8.28 -29.08
CA ASN A 1166 -8.28 -9.16 -28.35
C ASN A 1166 -9.02 -10.12 -29.29
N ARG A 1167 -9.54 -9.63 -30.43
CA ARG A 1167 -10.15 -10.49 -31.47
C ARG A 1167 -9.18 -11.59 -31.94
N LYS A 1168 -7.93 -11.23 -32.23
CA LYS A 1168 -6.89 -12.19 -32.66
C LYS A 1168 -6.56 -13.21 -31.57
N ALA A 1169 -6.48 -12.80 -30.31
CA ALA A 1169 -6.19 -13.70 -29.19
C ALA A 1169 -7.34 -14.71 -28.95
N LEU A 1170 -8.58 -14.26 -29.01
CA LEU A 1170 -9.79 -15.09 -28.85
C LEU A 1170 -10.02 -16.06 -30.02
N SER A 1171 -9.64 -15.68 -31.24
CA SER A 1171 -9.85 -16.48 -32.46
C SER A 1171 -8.69 -17.41 -32.84
N LYS A 1172 -7.66 -17.51 -31.99
CA LYS A 1172 -6.47 -18.34 -32.25
C LYS A 1172 -6.84 -19.83 -32.33
N LYS A 1173 -6.70 -20.42 -33.51
CA LYS A 1173 -6.91 -21.86 -33.74
C LYS A 1173 -5.70 -22.67 -33.28
N ILE A 1174 -5.96 -23.79 -32.63
CA ILE A 1174 -4.95 -24.77 -32.22
C ILE A 1174 -4.85 -25.85 -33.31
N ALA A 1175 -3.67 -26.43 -33.51
CA ALA A 1175 -3.48 -27.51 -34.50
C ALA A 1175 -4.20 -28.80 -34.07
N ASP A 1176 -4.71 -29.58 -35.03
CA ASP A 1176 -5.48 -30.82 -34.79
C ASP A 1176 -4.68 -31.90 -34.04
N ASN A 1177 -3.34 -31.81 -34.06
CA ASN A 1177 -2.41 -32.71 -33.39
C ASN A 1177 -1.78 -32.12 -32.11
N ALA A 1178 -2.32 -31.01 -31.59
CA ALA A 1178 -1.78 -30.37 -30.39
C ALA A 1178 -1.97 -31.24 -29.14
N VAL A 1179 -1.00 -31.15 -28.23
CA VAL A 1179 -1.05 -31.89 -26.96
C VAL A 1179 -2.14 -31.30 -26.07
N LYS A 1180 -2.79 -32.14 -25.24
CA LYS A 1180 -3.86 -31.72 -24.31
C LYS A 1180 -3.48 -30.49 -23.48
N GLN A 1181 -2.22 -30.41 -23.05
CA GLN A 1181 -1.70 -29.27 -22.28
C GLN A 1181 -1.79 -27.93 -23.05
N ASP A 1182 -1.52 -27.91 -24.35
CA ASP A 1182 -1.60 -26.69 -25.16
C ASP A 1182 -3.05 -26.24 -25.37
N ILE A 1183 -3.98 -27.21 -25.49
CA ILE A 1183 -5.42 -26.97 -25.54
C ILE A 1183 -5.91 -26.35 -24.23
N GLU A 1184 -5.51 -26.94 -23.08
CA GLU A 1184 -5.84 -26.42 -21.76
C GLU A 1184 -5.28 -25.01 -21.53
N LYS A 1185 -4.02 -24.74 -21.93
CA LYS A 1185 -3.41 -23.39 -21.84
C LYS A 1185 -4.19 -22.35 -22.63
N GLN A 1186 -4.56 -22.66 -23.89
CA GLN A 1186 -5.31 -21.73 -24.72
C GLN A 1186 -6.75 -21.51 -24.19
N ASN A 1187 -7.43 -22.57 -23.72
CA ASN A 1187 -8.76 -22.44 -23.11
C ASN A 1187 -8.72 -21.57 -21.85
N ASN A 1188 -7.69 -21.75 -21.01
CA ASN A 1188 -7.50 -20.91 -19.82
C ASN A 1188 -7.22 -19.45 -20.21
N LEU A 1189 -6.39 -19.21 -21.23
CA LEU A 1189 -6.14 -17.86 -21.75
C LEU A 1189 -7.44 -17.20 -22.23
N ILE A 1190 -8.29 -17.92 -22.97
CA ILE A 1190 -9.60 -17.42 -23.43
C ILE A 1190 -10.47 -17.01 -22.24
N LYS A 1191 -10.57 -17.85 -21.20
CA LYS A 1191 -11.31 -17.52 -19.97
C LYS A 1191 -10.78 -16.25 -19.31
N MET A 1192 -9.47 -16.10 -19.22
CA MET A 1192 -8.83 -14.92 -18.63
C MET A 1192 -9.11 -13.65 -19.43
N ILE A 1193 -9.05 -13.72 -20.77
CA ILE A 1193 -9.41 -12.59 -21.64
C ILE A 1193 -10.89 -12.23 -21.45
N ILE A 1194 -11.78 -13.21 -21.35
CA ILE A 1194 -13.22 -12.96 -21.12
C ILE A 1194 -13.44 -12.23 -19.79
N ARG A 1195 -12.83 -12.69 -18.69
CA ARG A 1195 -12.91 -12.01 -17.38
C ARG A 1195 -12.34 -10.60 -17.44
N PHE A 1196 -11.22 -10.40 -18.15
CA PHE A 1196 -10.63 -9.09 -18.38
C PHE A 1196 -11.58 -8.16 -19.14
N LEU A 1197 -12.20 -8.65 -20.23
CA LEU A 1197 -13.14 -7.88 -21.03
C LEU A 1197 -14.40 -7.51 -20.24
N LYS A 1198 -14.93 -8.40 -19.40
CA LYS A 1198 -16.04 -8.06 -18.48
C LYS A 1198 -15.70 -6.91 -17.54
N LYS A 1199 -14.53 -6.98 -16.88
CA LYS A 1199 -14.07 -5.90 -16.00
C LYS A 1199 -13.87 -4.60 -16.76
N THR A 1200 -13.35 -4.68 -17.99
CA THR A 1200 -13.20 -3.52 -18.87
C THR A 1200 -14.56 -2.93 -19.25
N ASP A 1201 -15.55 -3.78 -19.54
CA ASP A 1201 -16.95 -3.39 -19.83
C ASP A 1201 -17.55 -2.61 -18.65
N LEU A 1202 -17.39 -3.12 -17.42
CA LEU A 1202 -17.81 -2.44 -16.19
C LEU A 1202 -17.10 -1.10 -15.97
N LEU A 1203 -15.80 -0.99 -16.31
CA LEU A 1203 -15.08 0.29 -16.22
C LEU A 1203 -15.63 1.32 -17.22
N ILE A 1204 -16.00 0.87 -18.43
CA ILE A 1204 -16.57 1.74 -19.46
C ILE A 1204 -18.02 2.14 -19.11
N GLU A 1205 -18.83 1.20 -18.61
CA GLU A 1205 -20.21 1.47 -18.17
C GLU A 1205 -20.25 2.46 -17.02
N ASN A 1206 -19.33 2.34 -16.06
CA ASN A 1206 -19.19 3.26 -14.93
C ASN A 1206 -18.40 4.55 -15.26
N ASN A 1207 -18.08 4.81 -16.54
CA ASN A 1207 -17.28 5.95 -17.00
C ASN A 1207 -15.90 6.09 -16.31
N LYS A 1208 -15.36 5.00 -15.73
CA LYS A 1208 -13.98 4.96 -15.20
C LYS A 1208 -12.94 4.77 -16.31
N LEU A 1209 -13.36 4.30 -17.48
CA LEU A 1209 -12.58 4.27 -18.72
C LEU A 1209 -13.40 4.93 -19.83
N VAL A 1210 -12.93 6.08 -20.32
CA VAL A 1210 -13.69 6.97 -21.20
C VAL A 1210 -13.43 6.61 -22.66
N LEU A 1211 -14.51 6.43 -23.42
CA LEU A 1211 -14.50 6.19 -24.86
C LEU A 1211 -15.11 7.40 -25.60
N GLY A 1212 -14.45 7.88 -26.64
CA GLY A 1212 -14.91 9.02 -27.45
C GLY A 1212 -15.59 8.61 -28.76
N GLY A 1213 -16.54 9.42 -29.25
CA GLY A 1213 -17.19 9.26 -30.55
C GLY A 1213 -17.71 7.83 -30.84
N ASN A 1214 -17.39 7.30 -32.03
CA ASN A 1214 -17.81 5.96 -32.48
C ASN A 1214 -17.14 4.79 -31.73
N GLN A 1215 -16.25 5.04 -30.76
CA GLN A 1215 -15.57 3.98 -30.02
C GLN A 1215 -16.55 3.19 -29.15
N ARG A 1216 -17.53 3.85 -28.53
CA ARG A 1216 -18.49 3.18 -27.63
C ARG A 1216 -19.40 2.21 -28.37
N SER A 1217 -19.85 2.56 -29.57
CA SER A 1217 -20.65 1.67 -30.43
C SER A 1217 -19.83 0.51 -30.96
N THR A 1218 -18.59 0.77 -31.36
CA THR A 1218 -17.61 -0.26 -31.74
C THR A 1218 -17.30 -1.23 -30.60
N TRP A 1219 -17.17 -0.73 -29.36
CA TRP A 1219 -16.97 -1.54 -28.16
C TRP A 1219 -18.18 -2.45 -27.89
N LYS A 1220 -19.40 -1.90 -27.88
CA LYS A 1220 -20.64 -2.67 -27.70
C LYS A 1220 -20.78 -3.76 -28.76
N ALA A 1221 -20.52 -3.43 -30.03
CA ALA A 1221 -20.55 -4.41 -31.12
C ALA A 1221 -19.53 -5.53 -30.90
N PHE A 1222 -18.32 -5.20 -30.45
CA PHE A 1222 -17.29 -6.18 -30.11
C PHE A 1222 -17.69 -7.06 -28.91
N ILE A 1223 -18.21 -6.50 -27.82
CA ILE A 1223 -18.67 -7.28 -26.65
C ILE A 1223 -19.85 -8.20 -27.02
N ASN A 1224 -20.81 -7.72 -27.82
CA ASN A 1224 -21.91 -8.55 -28.32
C ASN A 1224 -21.41 -9.71 -29.20
N GLU A 1225 -20.42 -9.44 -30.07
CA GLU A 1225 -19.74 -10.47 -30.86
C GLU A 1225 -19.13 -11.55 -29.94
N VAL A 1226 -18.43 -11.13 -28.87
CA VAL A 1226 -17.80 -12.04 -27.90
C VAL A 1226 -18.86 -12.83 -27.12
N ARG A 1227 -19.93 -12.19 -26.61
CA ARG A 1227 -21.05 -12.83 -25.90
C ARG A 1227 -21.69 -13.92 -26.75
N SER A 1228 -21.89 -13.66 -28.04
CA SER A 1228 -22.50 -14.63 -28.97
C SER A 1228 -21.59 -15.86 -29.23
N LYS A 1229 -20.28 -15.66 -29.28
CA LYS A 1229 -19.30 -16.73 -29.58
C LYS A 1229 -18.88 -17.54 -28.36
N PHE A 1230 -18.91 -16.94 -27.18
CA PHE A 1230 -18.42 -17.54 -25.94
C PHE A 1230 -19.48 -17.49 -24.83
N PRO A 1231 -20.31 -18.54 -24.69
CA PRO A 1231 -21.39 -18.59 -23.70
C PRO A 1231 -20.94 -18.40 -22.24
N ILE A 1232 -19.67 -18.72 -21.93
CA ILE A 1232 -19.08 -18.53 -20.60
C ILE A 1232 -19.04 -17.06 -20.17
N PHE A 1233 -19.17 -16.12 -21.12
CA PHE A 1233 -19.30 -14.70 -20.83
C PHE A 1233 -20.54 -14.41 -19.96
N ASN A 1234 -21.60 -15.24 -19.99
CA ASN A 1234 -22.79 -14.99 -19.17
C ASN A 1234 -22.86 -15.84 -17.88
N ALA A 1235 -21.85 -16.69 -17.62
CA ALA A 1235 -21.94 -17.75 -16.60
C ALA A 1235 -20.94 -17.64 -15.43
N GLU A 1236 -19.94 -16.76 -15.50
CA GLU A 1236 -19.00 -16.49 -14.39
C GLU A 1236 -19.28 -15.10 -13.80
N ASP A 1237 -19.67 -15.01 -12.53
CA ASP A 1237 -19.81 -13.74 -11.79
C ASP A 1237 -18.46 -13.04 -11.56
#